data_AF-A0A178IME6-F1
#
_entry.id   AF-A0A178IME6-F1
#
_cell.length_a   1.000
_cell.length_b   1.000
_cell.length_c   1.000
_cell.angle_alpha   90.00
_cell.angle_beta   90.00
_cell.angle_gamma   90.00
#
_symmetry.space_group_name_H-M   'P 1'
#
loop_
_entity.id
_entity.type
_entity.pdbx_description
1 polymer ?
#
loop_
_entity_poly.entity_id
_entity_poly.type
_entity_poly.pdbx_seq_one_letter_code
_entity_poly.pdbx_strand_id
1 'polypeptide(L)'
;MPVFPLQIRSRPVCRLIGLLAAILMLPAAVAALRAAGPSPSSAPAAPADRAFLPAFTVLFRADDPQIAFRSAGIPKVPYNVPTWAVDESRASKINVKRDVTQGGDGFDDRILDGRTANRAFNLFAAAERSELAAGTTLSATFGASAIGTRTYAFPDTNPHVRIDARLTQFDGNHFPLLTVTVTRKHDGWLSIGYTGAPAFADAEAEEAWQPLIWTERRFPAQPYLTSAHMCPLPGAFVRHEGTLYGVVADPAELPFQPLPTFDNSRFGVAVRTAEKTLRPMLFFPMLGGAGSHGKAGETLVFKLRLVRLPDTDVTAGFEKIARELFAFADRRHNALGTLNSALTNIIDYGMSDYAYWNAPLRGCGYSTDVPDAVKNVSSLNPLELALVTGRGELFSERARPILEYLLSREKFLFSLDPKQKIQSPSRALHGPCAPVSEFAALHDISHGNTGVFLETARELFPKNRVINLDEPSPGPTWWNALALYRATGEKSWLARARAGADDYLARRVAAPATAFDDPDGQGFFFWLGFVPRWIDLLMLYEATGELRYLDAAHRGARLNALFIWMCPAVPNENIRVNEGGLAPVYWYLGKRGFPAIPVPEEEAPAWRLSELGLTPESSGTATGHRAIFMAHHAPWMLRLSALTGDAFLHDIARWAVIGRYRSFPGYHINTARTTVYEKAGYALRPHEAMSYNSIHYNHVWPMASMLLDYLVTDAWARSAGAVSFPDQYIEGYAYLQSRFYGHRPGKIYGLDGMRLWLPDGLVTGGSEELNYLAAHNADGVALVFTNQSFAPVRARVTLDPARFAALPEGARIRRWVANKPVAGAVWNSSGEVGIDVPAGGIAAIFIEGAIPRPGWTPGNDLAKPVSGGVMKLAPGDARAMVLSLGDRSTWLYAYLREDDAAWKNAGFTITGAQGETTLKDEAFPFEFSKDIAPGESSFAFEIDATRADGTPVKGAPVSISLH
;
A
#
# COMPACT_ATOMS: atom_id res chain seq x y z
N MET A 1 66.31 -24.83 18.51
CA MET A 1 66.45 -26.28 18.23
C MET A 1 65.08 -26.84 17.87
N PRO A 2 65.01 -27.75 16.89
CA PRO A 2 64.62 -27.31 15.55
C PRO A 2 63.90 -28.39 14.67
N VAL A 3 63.69 -28.06 13.39
CA VAL A 3 63.86 -28.92 12.17
C VAL A 3 62.83 -30.05 11.92
N PHE A 4 61.97 -30.02 10.86
CA PHE A 4 62.18 -30.27 9.39
C PHE A 4 62.77 -31.67 9.06
N PRO A 5 62.80 -32.18 7.79
CA PRO A 5 62.02 -31.93 6.56
C PRO A 5 61.75 -33.23 5.72
N LEU A 6 61.17 -33.11 4.51
CA LEU A 6 61.95 -33.38 3.29
C LEU A 6 61.40 -32.62 2.06
N GLN A 7 62.34 -31.96 1.35
CA GLN A 7 62.23 -31.24 0.07
C GLN A 7 62.20 -32.21 -1.13
N ILE A 8 61.90 -31.82 -2.38
CA ILE A 8 62.84 -31.20 -3.35
C ILE A 8 62.08 -30.58 -4.56
N ARG A 9 62.42 -29.31 -4.84
CA ARG A 9 62.69 -28.53 -6.10
C ARG A 9 62.26 -29.14 -7.47
N SER A 10 61.94 -28.43 -8.56
CA SER A 10 62.12 -27.03 -9.02
C SER A 10 61.40 -26.80 -10.36
N ARG A 11 60.69 -25.65 -10.49
CA ARG A 11 60.58 -24.63 -11.56
C ARG A 11 61.38 -24.78 -12.91
N PRO A 12 61.13 -24.00 -14.02
CA PRO A 12 60.01 -23.07 -14.33
C PRO A 12 59.65 -22.77 -15.86
N VAL A 13 58.67 -21.86 -16.07
CA VAL A 13 58.71 -20.62 -16.93
C VAL A 13 58.18 -20.54 -18.40
N CYS A 14 57.46 -19.40 -18.62
CA CYS A 14 57.15 -18.61 -19.85
C CYS A 14 56.01 -19.07 -20.79
N ARG A 15 54.89 -18.32 -21.03
CA ARG A 15 54.60 -16.92 -21.47
C ARG A 15 54.38 -16.80 -23.00
N LEU A 16 53.17 -16.35 -23.40
CA LEU A 16 52.76 -15.32 -24.41
C LEU A 16 51.41 -15.74 -25.06
N ILE A 17 50.29 -15.04 -24.88
CA ILE A 17 49.77 -13.77 -25.50
C ILE A 17 49.32 -13.93 -26.96
N GLY A 18 48.08 -13.46 -27.24
CA GLY A 18 47.58 -13.06 -28.57
C GLY A 18 46.24 -13.74 -28.91
N LEU A 19 45.07 -13.28 -28.46
CA LEU A 19 44.34 -12.03 -28.76
C LEU A 19 43.71 -11.99 -30.17
N LEU A 20 42.37 -11.88 -30.14
CA LEU A 20 41.46 -11.16 -31.05
C LEU A 20 40.83 -11.83 -32.30
N ALA A 21 39.50 -11.81 -32.26
CA ALA A 21 38.58 -11.20 -33.23
C ALA A 21 37.94 -12.05 -34.37
N ALA A 22 36.64 -12.28 -34.16
CA ALA A 22 35.54 -11.66 -34.93
C ALA A 22 34.99 -12.35 -36.20
N ILE A 23 33.69 -12.69 -36.09
CA ILE A 23 32.58 -12.17 -36.93
C ILE A 23 32.14 -12.97 -38.20
N LEU A 24 30.83 -13.33 -38.14
CA LEU A 24 29.78 -13.34 -39.19
C LEU A 24 29.46 -14.60 -40.05
N MET A 25 28.13 -14.84 -40.09
CA MET A 25 27.26 -15.31 -41.21
C MET A 25 26.74 -16.78 -41.22
N LEU A 26 25.44 -16.91 -40.92
CA LEU A 26 24.45 -17.87 -41.48
C LEU A 26 24.25 -17.60 -43.01
N PRO A 27 23.61 -18.44 -43.87
CA PRO A 27 22.45 -19.31 -43.57
C PRO A 27 22.26 -20.63 -44.41
N ALA A 28 21.16 -21.36 -44.08
CA ALA A 28 20.23 -22.13 -44.94
C ALA A 28 20.57 -23.56 -45.49
N ALA A 29 19.90 -24.54 -44.85
CA ALA A 29 18.99 -25.58 -45.39
C ALA A 29 19.24 -26.30 -46.73
N VAL A 30 19.23 -27.66 -46.72
CA VAL A 30 18.47 -28.57 -47.63
C VAL A 30 18.20 -29.91 -46.90
N ALA A 31 17.09 -30.56 -47.28
CA ALA A 31 16.28 -31.52 -46.54
C ALA A 31 16.49 -33.03 -46.84
N ALA A 32 15.77 -33.82 -46.03
CA ALA A 32 15.14 -35.14 -46.29
C ALA A 32 15.97 -36.44 -46.16
N LEU A 33 15.58 -37.32 -45.21
CA LEU A 33 14.71 -38.48 -45.50
C LEU A 33 14.13 -39.07 -44.19
N ARG A 34 12.80 -39.21 -44.13
CA ARG A 34 12.02 -39.96 -43.12
C ARG A 34 11.55 -41.28 -43.75
N ALA A 35 11.63 -42.37 -43.00
CA ALA A 35 10.91 -43.62 -43.26
C ALA A 35 9.65 -43.69 -42.38
N ALA A 36 8.58 -44.27 -42.94
CA ALA A 36 7.20 -44.22 -42.48
C ALA A 36 6.76 -45.43 -41.63
N GLY A 37 5.72 -45.22 -40.80
CA GLY A 37 4.90 -46.23 -40.11
C GLY A 37 3.66 -45.56 -39.45
N PRO A 38 2.49 -46.22 -39.35
CA PRO A 38 1.17 -45.60 -39.60
C PRO A 38 0.46 -44.96 -38.39
N SER A 39 -0.32 -43.90 -38.68
CA SER A 39 -1.16 -43.12 -37.76
C SER A 39 -2.43 -43.84 -37.26
N PRO A 40 -2.87 -43.54 -36.03
CA PRO A 40 -4.28 -43.34 -35.69
C PRO A 40 -4.66 -41.86 -35.87
N SER A 41 -5.90 -41.63 -36.31
CA SER A 41 -6.50 -40.34 -36.70
C SER A 41 -6.11 -39.13 -35.85
N SER A 42 -5.22 -38.29 -36.39
CA SER A 42 -5.03 -36.92 -35.93
C SER A 42 -6.09 -36.03 -36.57
N ALA A 43 -6.84 -35.31 -35.74
CA ALA A 43 -7.54 -34.10 -36.13
C ALA A 43 -6.59 -33.18 -36.94
N PRO A 44 -7.09 -32.40 -37.91
CA PRO A 44 -6.24 -31.56 -38.73
C PRO A 44 -5.51 -30.54 -37.83
N ALA A 45 -4.18 -30.63 -37.79
CA ALA A 45 -3.33 -29.59 -37.25
C ALA A 45 -3.49 -28.34 -38.14
N ALA A 46 -4.15 -27.32 -37.64
CA ALA A 46 -4.28 -26.03 -38.32
C ALA A 46 -2.93 -25.29 -38.28
N PRO A 47 -2.44 -24.72 -39.41
CA PRO A 47 -1.41 -23.71 -39.37
C PRO A 47 -1.90 -22.44 -38.66
N ALA A 48 -0.97 -21.76 -37.99
CA ALA A 48 -1.18 -20.63 -37.11
C ALA A 48 -1.75 -19.39 -37.81
N ASP A 49 -2.98 -19.02 -37.46
CA ASP A 49 -3.38 -17.62 -37.42
C ASP A 49 -4.00 -17.35 -36.05
N ARG A 50 -3.22 -16.76 -35.14
CA ARG A 50 -3.63 -16.39 -33.77
C ARG A 50 -4.47 -15.11 -33.83
N ALA A 51 -5.52 -15.15 -34.64
CA ALA A 51 -6.41 -14.04 -34.92
C ALA A 51 -7.58 -13.99 -33.93
N PHE A 52 -8.12 -12.79 -33.73
CA PHE A 52 -9.39 -12.62 -33.02
C PHE A 52 -10.54 -13.04 -33.92
N LEU A 53 -11.37 -13.97 -33.44
CA LEU A 53 -12.53 -14.49 -34.14
C LEU A 53 -13.81 -13.81 -33.63
N PRO A 54 -14.84 -13.65 -34.47
CA PRO A 54 -16.18 -13.28 -34.04
C PRO A 54 -16.87 -14.53 -33.46
N ALA A 55 -16.51 -14.90 -32.24
CA ALA A 55 -17.07 -16.06 -31.54
C ALA A 55 -17.61 -15.67 -30.16
N PHE A 56 -18.77 -16.22 -29.83
CA PHE A 56 -19.54 -15.90 -28.63
C PHE A 56 -20.07 -17.16 -27.96
N THR A 57 -20.13 -17.13 -26.63
CA THR A 57 -20.80 -18.12 -25.80
C THR A 57 -22.10 -17.52 -25.27
N VAL A 58 -23.22 -18.21 -25.45
CA VAL A 58 -24.54 -17.80 -24.96
C VAL A 58 -24.88 -18.64 -23.72
N LEU A 59 -25.21 -17.96 -22.63
CA LEU A 59 -25.71 -18.53 -21.38
C LEU A 59 -27.15 -18.07 -21.17
N PHE A 60 -28.10 -19.00 -21.13
CA PHE A 60 -29.53 -18.68 -20.97
C PHE A 60 -30.20 -19.49 -19.86
N ARG A 61 -31.13 -18.85 -19.14
CA ARG A 61 -32.05 -19.48 -18.18
C ARG A 61 -33.41 -18.79 -18.18
N ALA A 62 -34.47 -19.57 -17.98
CA ALA A 62 -35.80 -19.01 -17.77
C ALA A 62 -36.02 -18.50 -16.32
N ASP A 63 -35.34 -19.11 -15.35
CA ASP A 63 -35.43 -18.81 -13.93
C ASP A 63 -34.31 -17.87 -13.45
N ASP A 64 -34.53 -17.19 -12.32
CA ASP A 64 -33.54 -16.32 -11.69
C ASP A 64 -32.31 -17.12 -11.25
N PRO A 65 -31.11 -16.84 -11.79
CA PRO A 65 -29.89 -17.57 -11.44
C PRO A 65 -29.37 -17.24 -10.03
N GLN A 66 -29.99 -16.29 -9.32
CA GLN A 66 -29.70 -15.89 -7.94
C GLN A 66 -28.20 -15.65 -7.71
N ILE A 67 -27.62 -14.75 -8.52
CA ILE A 67 -26.19 -14.44 -8.45
C ILE A 67 -25.82 -13.88 -7.07
N ALA A 68 -24.72 -14.34 -6.49
CA ALA A 68 -24.21 -13.84 -5.22
C ALA A 68 -22.70 -14.12 -5.07
N PHE A 69 -22.00 -13.29 -4.29
CA PHE A 69 -20.62 -13.55 -3.93
C PHE A 69 -20.50 -14.65 -2.87
N ARG A 70 -19.51 -15.53 -3.04
CA ARG A 70 -19.10 -16.53 -2.05
C ARG A 70 -17.59 -16.60 -1.97
N SER A 71 -17.07 -17.04 -0.84
CA SER A 71 -15.64 -17.34 -0.71
C SER A 71 -15.24 -18.42 -1.70
N ALA A 72 -14.18 -18.16 -2.47
CA ALA A 72 -13.71 -19.03 -3.54
C ALA A 72 -13.05 -20.32 -3.05
N GLY A 73 -12.74 -20.42 -1.74
CA GLY A 73 -12.07 -21.58 -1.16
C GLY A 73 -10.64 -21.78 -1.68
N ILE A 74 -9.98 -20.70 -2.08
CA ILE A 74 -8.59 -20.73 -2.56
C ILE A 74 -7.67 -20.94 -1.34
N PRO A 75 -6.78 -21.95 -1.37
CA PRO A 75 -5.83 -22.15 -0.27
C PRO A 75 -5.00 -20.90 0.00
N LYS A 76 -4.89 -20.53 1.29
CA LYS A 76 -4.08 -19.39 1.80
C LYS A 76 -4.48 -18.00 1.31
N VAL A 77 -5.59 -17.85 0.58
CA VAL A 77 -6.05 -16.54 0.09
C VAL A 77 -7.56 -16.38 0.33
N PRO A 78 -7.97 -15.42 1.19
CA PRO A 78 -9.35 -14.97 1.23
C PRO A 78 -9.63 -14.18 -0.04
N TYR A 79 -10.56 -14.68 -0.86
CA TYR A 79 -11.03 -14.00 -2.06
C TYR A 79 -12.45 -14.48 -2.38
N ASN A 80 -13.30 -13.56 -2.80
CA ASN A 80 -14.69 -13.85 -3.12
C ASN A 80 -14.94 -13.75 -4.62
N VAL A 81 -15.77 -14.66 -5.14
CA VAL A 81 -16.17 -14.67 -6.56
C VAL A 81 -17.68 -14.72 -6.69
N PRO A 82 -18.26 -14.20 -7.80
CA PRO A 82 -19.65 -14.42 -8.13
C PRO A 82 -19.94 -15.91 -8.34
N THR A 83 -21.12 -16.33 -7.90
CA THR A 83 -21.62 -17.71 -8.00
C THR A 83 -23.11 -17.69 -8.36
N TRP A 84 -23.66 -18.79 -8.85
CA TRP A 84 -25.05 -18.91 -9.30
C TRP A 84 -25.74 -20.13 -8.70
N ALA A 85 -27.02 -20.04 -8.34
CA ALA A 85 -27.80 -21.18 -7.88
C ALA A 85 -28.03 -22.18 -9.03
N VAL A 86 -27.76 -23.46 -8.78
CA VAL A 86 -27.87 -24.54 -9.77
C VAL A 86 -28.26 -25.85 -9.10
N ASP A 87 -28.76 -26.81 -9.88
CA ASP A 87 -28.96 -28.18 -9.40
C ASP A 87 -27.64 -28.84 -9.00
N GLU A 88 -27.71 -29.83 -8.12
CA GLU A 88 -26.55 -30.53 -7.54
C GLU A 88 -25.58 -31.07 -8.60
N SER A 89 -26.10 -31.53 -9.76
CA SER A 89 -25.30 -32.05 -10.87
C SER A 89 -24.34 -31.02 -11.49
N ARG A 90 -24.63 -29.73 -11.34
CA ARG A 90 -23.85 -28.60 -11.86
C ARG A 90 -23.11 -27.84 -10.76
N ALA A 91 -23.37 -28.16 -9.50
CA ALA A 91 -22.81 -27.48 -8.36
C ALA A 91 -21.31 -27.73 -8.23
N SER A 92 -20.57 -26.71 -7.80
CA SER A 92 -19.15 -26.84 -7.48
C SER A 92 -18.98 -27.51 -6.12
N LYS A 93 -18.01 -28.42 -6.00
CA LYS A 93 -17.67 -29.10 -4.73
C LYS A 93 -16.76 -28.21 -3.86
N ILE A 94 -17.22 -27.00 -3.55
CA ILE A 94 -16.51 -26.03 -2.70
C ILE A 94 -17.27 -25.90 -1.40
N ASN A 95 -16.59 -26.18 -0.29
CA ASN A 95 -17.11 -26.00 1.06
C ASN A 95 -16.15 -25.12 1.84
N VAL A 96 -16.58 -23.91 2.16
CA VAL A 96 -15.81 -22.96 2.97
C VAL A 96 -16.61 -22.71 4.23
N LYS A 97 -15.95 -22.85 5.38
CA LYS A 97 -16.50 -22.43 6.67
C LYS A 97 -15.85 -21.10 7.03
N ARG A 98 -16.66 -20.16 7.52
CA ARG A 98 -16.17 -18.93 8.11
C ARG A 98 -15.24 -19.26 9.27
N ASP A 99 -14.10 -18.59 9.31
CA ASP A 99 -13.21 -18.62 10.46
C ASP A 99 -13.76 -17.68 11.55
N VAL A 100 -13.74 -18.10 12.82
CA VAL A 100 -14.24 -17.29 13.95
C VAL A 100 -13.47 -15.98 14.13
N THR A 101 -12.26 -15.88 13.58
CA THR A 101 -11.44 -14.67 13.56
C THR A 101 -11.87 -13.65 12.50
N GLN A 102 -12.69 -14.07 11.51
CA GLN A 102 -13.18 -13.22 10.42
C GLN A 102 -14.41 -12.42 10.85
N GLY A 103 -14.21 -11.14 11.13
CA GLY A 103 -15.25 -10.17 11.45
C GLY A 103 -14.69 -8.76 11.50
N GLY A 104 -15.58 -7.76 11.50
CA GLY A 104 -15.21 -6.34 11.48
C GLY A 104 -15.54 -5.66 10.15
N ASP A 105 -14.94 -4.50 9.94
CA ASP A 105 -15.12 -3.69 8.73
C ASP A 105 -14.67 -4.45 7.47
N GLY A 106 -15.42 -4.30 6.36
CA GLY A 106 -15.10 -4.89 5.06
C GLY A 106 -15.51 -6.35 4.90
N PHE A 107 -15.83 -7.05 5.98
CA PHE A 107 -16.35 -8.42 5.95
C PHE A 107 -17.89 -8.44 5.88
N ASP A 108 -18.43 -9.01 4.81
CA ASP A 108 -19.88 -9.14 4.62
C ASP A 108 -20.38 -10.53 5.02
N ASP A 109 -21.17 -10.60 6.09
CA ASP A 109 -21.77 -11.84 6.58
C ASP A 109 -22.61 -12.56 5.50
N ARG A 110 -23.21 -11.83 4.55
CA ARG A 110 -23.96 -12.43 3.43
C ARG A 110 -23.06 -13.27 2.50
N ILE A 111 -21.76 -12.98 2.49
CA ILE A 111 -20.74 -13.71 1.74
C ILE A 111 -20.13 -14.80 2.62
N LEU A 112 -19.69 -14.45 3.83
CA LEU A 112 -18.96 -15.36 4.72
C LEU A 112 -19.83 -16.49 5.27
N ASP A 113 -21.08 -16.20 5.61
CA ASP A 113 -22.07 -17.18 6.08
C ASP A 113 -22.94 -17.72 4.92
N GLY A 114 -22.67 -17.24 3.71
CA GLY A 114 -23.40 -17.60 2.51
C GLY A 114 -23.23 -19.09 2.16
N ARG A 115 -24.35 -19.82 2.05
CA ARG A 115 -24.33 -21.22 1.61
C ARG A 115 -23.64 -21.39 0.24
N THR A 116 -22.70 -22.32 0.15
CA THR A 116 -22.00 -22.69 -1.10
C THR A 116 -22.60 -23.92 -1.79
N ALA A 117 -23.40 -24.73 -1.08
CA ALA A 117 -24.11 -25.87 -1.64
C ALA A 117 -25.08 -25.45 -2.75
N ASN A 118 -25.24 -26.28 -3.78
CA ASN A 118 -26.10 -26.02 -4.94
C ASN A 118 -25.76 -24.70 -5.67
N ARG A 119 -24.46 -24.36 -5.73
CA ARG A 119 -23.98 -23.19 -6.47
C ARG A 119 -22.86 -23.53 -7.42
N ALA A 120 -22.90 -22.95 -8.62
CA ALA A 120 -21.82 -23.00 -9.59
C ALA A 120 -20.87 -21.81 -9.34
N PHE A 121 -19.57 -22.09 -9.24
CA PHE A 121 -18.50 -21.09 -9.27
C PHE A 121 -17.87 -20.98 -10.65
N ASN A 122 -17.92 -22.08 -11.42
CA ASN A 122 -17.62 -22.10 -12.83
C ASN A 122 -18.74 -21.37 -13.60
N LEU A 123 -18.39 -20.25 -14.23
CA LEU A 123 -19.30 -19.44 -15.05
C LEU A 123 -20.06 -20.27 -16.11
N PHE A 124 -19.38 -21.20 -16.78
CA PHE A 124 -19.99 -22.02 -17.84
C PHE A 124 -20.94 -23.10 -17.28
N ALA A 125 -20.89 -23.36 -15.97
CA ALA A 125 -21.82 -24.23 -15.27
C ALA A 125 -23.04 -23.48 -14.71
N ALA A 126 -23.14 -22.16 -14.91
CA ALA A 126 -24.23 -21.34 -14.35
C ALA A 126 -25.57 -21.46 -15.10
N ALA A 127 -25.55 -21.75 -16.41
CA ALA A 127 -26.73 -21.79 -17.29
C ALA A 127 -26.54 -22.76 -18.47
N GLU A 128 -27.62 -23.09 -19.19
CA GLU A 128 -27.47 -23.80 -20.46
C GLU A 128 -26.54 -22.99 -21.39
N ARG A 129 -25.59 -23.70 -22.02
CA ARG A 129 -24.52 -23.10 -22.81
C ARG A 129 -24.67 -23.51 -24.27
N SER A 130 -24.61 -22.52 -25.16
CA SER A 130 -24.47 -22.74 -26.60
C SER A 130 -23.39 -21.83 -27.17
N GLU A 131 -22.66 -22.32 -28.17
CA GLU A 131 -21.59 -21.56 -28.83
C GLU A 131 -22.10 -21.01 -30.16
N LEU A 132 -21.67 -19.79 -30.50
CA LEU A 132 -21.98 -19.10 -31.75
C LEU A 132 -20.68 -18.62 -32.39
N ALA A 133 -20.41 -19.10 -33.60
CA ALA A 133 -19.35 -18.60 -34.46
C ALA A 133 -19.95 -18.07 -35.76
N ALA A 134 -19.36 -17.02 -36.32
CA ALA A 134 -19.89 -16.44 -37.55
C ALA A 134 -19.80 -17.43 -38.72
N GLY A 135 -20.93 -17.87 -39.24
CA GLY A 135 -21.05 -18.57 -40.51
C GLY A 135 -21.10 -17.54 -41.64
N THR A 136 -19.94 -17.18 -42.18
CA THR A 136 -19.73 -16.42 -43.44
C THR A 136 -20.86 -15.47 -43.88
N THR A 137 -20.73 -14.18 -43.54
CA THR A 137 -21.04 -13.06 -44.45
C THR A 137 -20.26 -11.83 -43.98
N LEU A 138 -19.34 -11.35 -44.82
CA LEU A 138 -18.54 -10.15 -44.64
C LEU A 138 -19.13 -9.05 -45.52
N SER A 139 -19.60 -7.95 -44.94
CA SER A 139 -19.61 -6.67 -45.66
C SER A 139 -18.49 -5.81 -45.06
N ALA A 140 -17.43 -5.62 -45.86
CA ALA A 140 -16.37 -4.67 -45.55
C ALA A 140 -16.66 -3.41 -46.35
N THR A 141 -16.97 -2.31 -45.65
CA THR A 141 -17.14 -1.01 -46.28
C THR A 141 -15.92 -0.18 -45.93
N PHE A 142 -15.12 0.16 -46.93
CA PHE A 142 -14.02 1.12 -46.81
C PHE A 142 -14.56 2.48 -47.25
N GLY A 143 -14.73 3.40 -46.31
CA GLY A 143 -15.07 4.79 -46.63
C GLY A 143 -13.85 5.54 -47.16
N ALA A 144 -14.06 6.70 -47.80
CA ALA A 144 -12.98 7.62 -48.20
C ALA A 144 -12.23 8.24 -47.00
N SER A 145 -12.70 8.00 -45.77
CA SER A 145 -11.98 8.27 -44.53
C SER A 145 -11.23 7.01 -44.07
N ALA A 146 -10.07 7.21 -43.46
CA ALA A 146 -9.10 6.25 -42.88
C ALA A 146 -9.65 5.25 -41.81
N ILE A 147 -10.87 4.73 -41.98
CA ILE A 147 -11.59 3.87 -41.03
C ILE A 147 -12.12 2.64 -41.76
N GLY A 148 -11.58 1.47 -41.43
CA GLY A 148 -12.09 0.18 -41.89
C GLY A 148 -13.19 -0.34 -40.97
N THR A 149 -14.39 -0.56 -41.50
CA THR A 149 -15.46 -1.27 -40.78
C THR A 149 -15.64 -2.68 -41.37
N ARG A 150 -15.67 -3.69 -40.50
CA ARG A 150 -16.08 -5.06 -40.84
C ARG A 150 -17.31 -5.43 -40.02
N THR A 151 -18.38 -5.83 -40.70
CA THR A 151 -19.59 -6.34 -40.03
C THR A 151 -19.63 -7.86 -40.14
N TYR A 152 -19.94 -8.53 -39.03
CA TYR A 152 -20.12 -9.96 -38.91
C TYR A 152 -21.59 -10.24 -38.58
N ALA A 153 -22.24 -10.99 -39.46
CA ALA A 153 -23.55 -11.57 -39.19
C ALA A 153 -23.38 -13.02 -38.71
N PHE A 154 -24.25 -13.44 -37.80
CA PHE A 154 -24.28 -14.82 -37.30
C PHE A 154 -25.52 -15.53 -37.86
N PRO A 155 -25.42 -16.84 -38.15
CA PRO A 155 -26.59 -17.64 -38.46
C PRO A 155 -27.64 -17.48 -37.36
N ASP A 156 -28.91 -17.28 -37.74
CA ASP A 156 -30.02 -17.14 -36.79
C ASP A 156 -30.48 -18.50 -36.22
N THR A 157 -29.51 -19.34 -35.85
CA THR A 157 -29.72 -20.75 -35.45
C THR A 157 -29.76 -20.96 -33.94
N ASN A 158 -29.32 -19.99 -33.15
CA ASN A 158 -29.41 -20.09 -31.69
C ASN A 158 -30.88 -19.94 -31.25
N PRO A 159 -31.40 -20.81 -30.37
CA PRO A 159 -32.80 -20.74 -29.95
C PRO A 159 -33.10 -19.50 -29.09
N HIS A 160 -32.11 -18.92 -28.39
CA HIS A 160 -32.35 -17.86 -27.41
C HIS A 160 -32.05 -16.45 -27.91
N VAL A 161 -31.17 -16.29 -28.90
CA VAL A 161 -30.71 -14.97 -29.36
C VAL A 161 -30.45 -14.90 -30.85
N ARG A 162 -30.47 -13.68 -31.38
CA ARG A 162 -29.80 -13.28 -32.62
C ARG A 162 -28.67 -12.31 -32.27
N ILE A 163 -27.48 -12.50 -32.85
CA ILE A 163 -26.30 -11.66 -32.59
C ILE A 163 -25.82 -11.03 -33.89
N ASP A 164 -25.55 -9.73 -33.84
CA ASP A 164 -24.86 -8.95 -34.87
C ASP A 164 -23.61 -8.32 -34.25
N ALA A 165 -22.44 -8.41 -34.90
CA ALA A 165 -21.21 -7.83 -34.38
C ALA A 165 -20.50 -6.97 -35.43
N ARG A 166 -20.07 -5.77 -35.03
CA ARG A 166 -19.37 -4.82 -35.91
C ARG A 166 -18.00 -4.49 -35.34
N LEU A 167 -16.95 -4.87 -36.06
CA LEU A 167 -15.57 -4.49 -35.77
C LEU A 167 -15.22 -3.21 -36.52
N THR A 168 -14.82 -2.19 -35.78
CA THR A 168 -14.37 -0.90 -36.32
C THR A 168 -12.90 -0.75 -35.99
N GLN A 169 -12.08 -0.60 -37.02
CA GLN A 169 -10.65 -0.34 -36.93
C GLN A 169 -10.38 1.07 -37.47
N PHE A 170 -9.64 1.86 -36.71
CA PHE A 170 -9.22 3.20 -37.09
C PHE A 170 -7.73 3.13 -37.44
N ASP A 171 -7.29 3.89 -38.46
CA ASP A 171 -5.87 3.99 -38.77
C ASP A 171 -5.08 4.48 -37.54
N GLY A 172 -4.00 3.77 -37.20
CA GLY A 172 -3.16 4.07 -36.03
C GLY A 172 -3.72 3.64 -34.67
N ASN A 173 -4.92 3.06 -34.57
CA ASN A 173 -5.49 2.60 -33.30
C ASN A 173 -5.04 1.18 -32.94
N HIS A 174 -4.43 1.04 -31.75
CA HIS A 174 -4.01 -0.25 -31.17
C HIS A 174 -5.17 -1.09 -30.59
N PHE A 175 -6.37 -0.51 -30.47
CA PHE A 175 -7.52 -1.11 -29.80
C PHE A 175 -8.79 -1.07 -30.70
N PRO A 176 -8.92 -1.99 -31.67
CA PRO A 176 -10.15 -2.14 -32.47
C PRO A 176 -11.40 -2.26 -31.60
N LEU A 177 -12.46 -1.58 -32.00
CA LEU A 177 -13.76 -1.57 -31.30
C LEU A 177 -14.66 -2.65 -31.88
N LEU A 178 -15.09 -3.61 -31.06
CA LEU A 178 -16.15 -4.55 -31.37
C LEU A 178 -17.44 -4.11 -30.68
N THR A 179 -18.44 -3.71 -31.48
CA THR A 179 -19.80 -3.44 -31.00
C THR A 179 -20.64 -4.68 -31.24
N VAL A 180 -21.29 -5.20 -30.20
CA VAL A 180 -22.13 -6.40 -30.25
C VAL A 180 -23.56 -6.02 -29.94
N THR A 181 -24.47 -6.40 -30.82
CA THR A 181 -25.92 -6.21 -30.69
C THR A 181 -26.58 -7.58 -30.56
N VAL A 182 -27.41 -7.75 -29.54
CA VAL A 182 -28.02 -9.04 -29.18
C VAL A 182 -29.52 -8.84 -29.05
N THR A 183 -30.30 -9.51 -29.90
CA THR A 183 -31.76 -9.51 -29.81
C THR A 183 -32.23 -10.80 -29.13
N ARG A 184 -33.03 -10.68 -28.07
CA ARG A 184 -33.59 -11.82 -27.33
C ARG A 184 -34.71 -12.49 -28.13
N LYS A 185 -34.76 -13.82 -28.14
CA LYS A 185 -35.88 -14.59 -28.69
C LYS A 185 -36.88 -15.05 -27.63
N HIS A 186 -36.46 -15.12 -26.37
CA HIS A 186 -37.27 -15.58 -25.25
C HIS A 186 -37.10 -14.66 -24.03
N ASP A 187 -38.14 -14.65 -23.19
CA ASP A 187 -38.10 -14.06 -21.86
C ASP A 187 -37.15 -14.86 -20.96
N GLY A 188 -36.38 -14.16 -20.12
CA GLY A 188 -35.51 -14.80 -19.13
C GLY A 188 -34.18 -14.08 -18.93
N TRP A 189 -33.22 -14.83 -18.40
CA TRP A 189 -31.89 -14.37 -18.00
C TRP A 189 -30.85 -14.78 -19.03
N LEU A 190 -30.07 -13.81 -19.50
CA LEU A 190 -29.11 -13.97 -20.59
C LEU A 190 -27.74 -13.46 -20.17
N SER A 191 -26.68 -14.12 -20.65
CA SER A 191 -25.32 -13.60 -20.68
C SER A 191 -24.61 -14.03 -21.96
N ILE A 192 -23.86 -13.12 -22.57
CA ILE A 192 -23.12 -13.30 -23.83
C ILE A 192 -21.64 -13.09 -23.54
N GLY A 193 -20.87 -14.15 -23.65
CA GLY A 193 -19.42 -14.12 -23.55
C GLY A 193 -18.77 -13.88 -24.90
N TYR A 194 -17.94 -12.86 -25.07
CA TYR A 194 -16.98 -12.85 -26.17
C TYR A 194 -15.86 -13.85 -25.85
N THR A 195 -15.76 -14.89 -26.67
CA THR A 195 -14.82 -16.00 -26.48
C THR A 195 -13.92 -16.24 -27.68
N GLY A 196 -13.88 -15.28 -28.63
CA GLY A 196 -13.10 -15.38 -29.86
C GLY A 196 -11.63 -14.95 -29.78
N ALA A 197 -11.11 -14.63 -28.60
CA ALA A 197 -9.67 -14.38 -28.44
C ALA A 197 -8.86 -15.68 -28.60
N PRO A 198 -7.58 -15.61 -29.03
CA PRO A 198 -6.70 -16.77 -29.08
C PRO A 198 -6.60 -17.48 -27.74
N ALA A 199 -6.52 -18.82 -27.79
CA ALA A 199 -6.49 -19.69 -26.63
C ALA A 199 -5.18 -20.44 -26.53
N PHE A 200 -4.68 -20.59 -25.31
CA PHE A 200 -3.35 -21.14 -25.02
C PHE A 200 -3.45 -22.19 -23.91
N ALA A 201 -2.64 -23.23 -23.99
CA ALA A 201 -2.47 -24.14 -22.86
C ALA A 201 -1.67 -23.45 -21.74
N ASP A 202 -1.84 -23.90 -20.49
CA ASP A 202 -1.13 -23.33 -19.33
C ASP A 202 0.39 -23.36 -19.48
N ALA A 203 0.92 -24.39 -20.16
CA ALA A 203 2.34 -24.54 -20.43
C ALA A 203 2.87 -23.53 -21.46
N GLU A 204 2.01 -23.04 -22.35
CA GLU A 204 2.35 -22.12 -23.43
C GLU A 204 2.23 -20.65 -23.01
N ALA A 205 1.40 -20.34 -22.02
CA ALA A 205 1.25 -18.98 -21.51
C ALA A 205 2.45 -18.56 -20.64
N GLU A 206 3.04 -17.41 -20.97
CA GLU A 206 4.14 -16.80 -20.21
C GLU A 206 3.62 -16.15 -18.93
N GLU A 207 2.50 -15.44 -19.05
CA GLU A 207 1.78 -14.77 -17.96
C GLU A 207 0.33 -14.52 -18.39
N ALA A 208 -0.56 -14.35 -17.40
CA ALA A 208 -1.93 -13.93 -17.61
C ALA A 208 -2.33 -12.89 -16.57
N TRP A 209 -3.37 -12.13 -16.91
CA TRP A 209 -3.99 -11.20 -15.99
C TRP A 209 -5.50 -11.27 -16.07
N GLN A 210 -6.11 -11.53 -14.92
CA GLN A 210 -7.49 -11.16 -14.62
C GLN A 210 -7.42 -10.29 -13.37
N PRO A 211 -8.29 -9.27 -13.21
CA PRO A 211 -8.09 -8.26 -12.18
C PRO A 211 -7.87 -8.82 -10.77
N LEU A 212 -7.05 -8.09 -10.01
CA LEU A 212 -6.61 -8.40 -8.65
C LEU A 212 -5.66 -9.62 -8.59
N ILE A 213 -6.07 -10.71 -7.92
CA ILE A 213 -5.14 -11.76 -7.51
C ILE A 213 -4.60 -12.64 -8.66
N TRP A 214 -5.25 -12.61 -9.83
CA TRP A 214 -4.89 -13.46 -10.97
C TRP A 214 -3.82 -12.80 -11.83
N THR A 215 -2.60 -12.80 -11.32
CA THR A 215 -1.42 -12.16 -11.93
C THR A 215 -0.31 -13.19 -12.13
N GLU A 216 0.66 -12.86 -12.99
CA GLU A 216 1.78 -13.74 -13.31
C GLU A 216 1.27 -15.09 -13.87
N ARG A 217 1.63 -16.22 -13.26
CA ARG A 217 1.14 -17.55 -13.65
C ARG A 217 0.16 -18.15 -12.64
N ARG A 218 -0.43 -17.32 -11.78
CA ARG A 218 -1.49 -17.72 -10.83
C ARG A 218 -2.82 -17.84 -11.55
N PHE A 219 -2.92 -18.85 -12.41
CA PHE A 219 -4.08 -19.05 -13.25
C PHE A 219 -5.28 -19.54 -12.42
N PRO A 220 -6.50 -19.00 -12.63
CA PRO A 220 -7.70 -19.49 -11.96
C PRO A 220 -7.86 -21.00 -12.07
N ALA A 221 -8.13 -21.72 -10.98
CA ALA A 221 -8.34 -23.18 -11.04
C ALA A 221 -9.65 -23.56 -11.75
N GLN A 222 -10.61 -22.65 -11.78
CA GLN A 222 -11.88 -22.77 -12.48
C GLN A 222 -12.16 -21.49 -13.28
N PRO A 223 -13.14 -21.52 -14.22
CA PRO A 223 -13.65 -20.32 -14.90
C PRO A 223 -14.37 -19.34 -13.96
N TYR A 224 -13.62 -18.69 -13.07
CA TYR A 224 -14.12 -17.64 -12.20
C TYR A 224 -14.30 -16.33 -12.97
N LEU A 225 -15.40 -15.64 -12.72
CA LEU A 225 -15.67 -14.31 -13.27
C LEU A 225 -15.20 -13.23 -12.28
N THR A 226 -14.49 -12.21 -12.76
CA THR A 226 -14.30 -10.96 -11.99
C THR A 226 -15.27 -9.91 -12.52
N SER A 227 -16.11 -9.36 -11.63
CA SER A 227 -17.13 -8.35 -11.99
C SER A 227 -16.52 -6.95 -12.13
N ALA A 228 -17.15 -6.11 -12.97
CA ALA A 228 -16.61 -4.80 -13.35
C ALA A 228 -16.21 -3.88 -12.17
N HIS A 229 -16.99 -3.86 -11.08
CA HIS A 229 -16.69 -3.05 -9.90
C HIS A 229 -15.46 -3.49 -9.09
N MET A 230 -14.85 -4.65 -9.40
CA MET A 230 -13.60 -5.13 -8.82
C MET A 230 -12.42 -5.05 -9.82
N CYS A 231 -12.60 -4.39 -10.96
CA CYS A 231 -11.59 -4.32 -12.01
C CYS A 231 -10.82 -2.99 -11.97
N PRO A 232 -9.56 -2.94 -11.47
CA PRO A 232 -8.76 -1.71 -11.53
C PRO A 232 -8.58 -1.20 -12.97
N LEU A 233 -8.65 -2.13 -13.93
CA LEU A 233 -8.88 -1.88 -15.36
C LEU A 233 -9.80 -3.01 -15.90
N PRO A 234 -10.84 -2.73 -16.71
CA PRO A 234 -11.89 -3.70 -16.99
C PRO A 234 -11.55 -4.64 -18.16
N GLY A 235 -10.48 -5.42 -18.01
CA GLY A 235 -10.01 -6.35 -19.04
C GLY A 235 -9.37 -7.63 -18.50
N ALA A 236 -9.04 -8.51 -19.42
CA ALA A 236 -8.30 -9.74 -19.16
C ALA A 236 -7.20 -9.90 -20.23
N PHE A 237 -6.04 -10.44 -19.84
CA PHE A 237 -4.87 -10.59 -20.70
C PHE A 237 -4.26 -11.98 -20.62
N VAL A 238 -3.66 -12.44 -21.73
CA VAL A 238 -2.76 -13.59 -21.78
C VAL A 238 -1.59 -13.23 -22.69
N ARG A 239 -0.36 -13.48 -22.22
CA ARG A 239 0.86 -13.30 -23.00
C ARG A 239 1.38 -14.64 -23.50
N HIS A 240 1.72 -14.67 -24.78
CA HIS A 240 2.28 -15.86 -25.43
C HIS A 240 3.20 -15.45 -26.57
N GLU A 241 4.40 -16.05 -26.62
CA GLU A 241 5.47 -15.74 -27.57
C GLU A 241 5.72 -14.23 -27.68
N GLY A 242 5.91 -13.59 -26.52
CA GLY A 242 6.15 -12.15 -26.42
C GLY A 242 4.97 -11.24 -26.77
N THR A 243 3.84 -11.75 -27.26
CA THR A 243 2.66 -10.95 -27.62
C THR A 243 1.60 -10.98 -26.52
N LEU A 244 1.12 -9.81 -26.10
CA LEU A 244 -0.02 -9.65 -25.21
C LEU A 244 -1.33 -9.67 -26.00
N TYR A 245 -2.21 -10.60 -25.67
CA TYR A 245 -3.58 -10.67 -26.17
C TYR A 245 -4.54 -10.23 -25.07
N GLY A 246 -5.54 -9.43 -25.41
CA GLY A 246 -6.49 -8.93 -24.43
C GLY A 246 -7.88 -8.64 -24.96
N VAL A 247 -8.84 -8.63 -24.03
CA VAL A 247 -10.22 -8.19 -24.23
C VAL A 247 -10.54 -7.23 -23.09
N VAL A 248 -10.93 -6.00 -23.43
CA VAL A 248 -11.19 -4.93 -22.46
C VAL A 248 -12.57 -4.34 -22.75
N ALA A 249 -13.35 -4.02 -21.72
CA ALA A 249 -14.59 -3.26 -21.91
C ALA A 249 -14.27 -1.86 -22.46
N ASP A 250 -15.08 -1.36 -23.38
CA ASP A 250 -14.96 0.03 -23.83
C ASP A 250 -15.26 0.99 -22.65
N PRO A 251 -14.59 2.16 -22.53
CA PRO A 251 -14.86 3.12 -21.46
C PRO A 251 -16.34 3.51 -21.33
N ALA A 252 -17.13 3.46 -22.42
CA ALA A 252 -18.56 3.74 -22.37
C ALA A 252 -19.37 2.69 -21.56
N GLU A 253 -18.84 1.49 -21.34
CA GLU A 253 -19.53 0.43 -20.60
C GLU A 253 -19.30 0.49 -19.08
N LEU A 254 -18.35 1.32 -18.64
CA LEU A 254 -18.06 1.57 -17.23
C LEU A 254 -18.05 3.09 -16.99
N PRO A 255 -19.22 3.74 -16.94
CA PRO A 255 -19.30 5.19 -16.77
C PRO A 255 -18.77 5.63 -15.40
N PHE A 256 -18.37 6.90 -15.29
CA PHE A 256 -17.94 7.47 -14.01
C PHE A 256 -19.09 7.44 -13.00
N GLN A 257 -20.29 7.93 -13.35
CA GLN A 257 -21.49 7.91 -12.51
C GLN A 257 -22.58 6.95 -13.04
N PRO A 258 -23.35 6.27 -12.15
CA PRO A 258 -23.12 6.13 -10.72
C PRO A 258 -21.81 5.37 -10.41
N LEU A 259 -21.33 5.44 -9.16
CA LEU A 259 -20.16 4.64 -8.77
C LEU A 259 -20.42 3.14 -9.05
N PRO A 260 -19.47 2.41 -9.69
CA PRO A 260 -19.66 1.00 -9.96
C PRO A 260 -19.77 0.16 -8.66
N THR A 261 -20.81 -0.66 -8.58
CA THR A 261 -21.10 -1.62 -7.50
C THR A 261 -21.35 -3.00 -8.11
N PHE A 262 -21.50 -4.03 -7.28
CA PHE A 262 -21.91 -5.34 -7.77
C PHE A 262 -23.26 -5.29 -8.49
N ASP A 263 -24.25 -4.61 -7.89
CA ASP A 263 -25.63 -4.57 -8.39
C ASP A 263 -25.76 -3.86 -9.74
N ASN A 264 -24.94 -2.83 -10.01
CA ASN A 264 -24.95 -2.11 -11.28
C ASN A 264 -23.85 -2.57 -12.27
N SER A 265 -23.03 -3.56 -11.90
CA SER A 265 -22.01 -4.13 -12.80
C SER A 265 -22.70 -4.83 -13.97
N ARG A 266 -22.55 -4.26 -15.18
CA ARG A 266 -23.14 -4.83 -16.40
C ARG A 266 -22.34 -6.02 -16.93
N PHE A 267 -21.03 -6.10 -16.69
CA PHE A 267 -20.18 -7.15 -17.28
C PHE A 267 -19.16 -7.70 -16.27
N GLY A 268 -18.57 -8.83 -16.63
CA GLY A 268 -17.40 -9.38 -15.95
C GLY A 268 -16.38 -9.93 -16.93
N VAL A 269 -15.14 -10.10 -16.47
CA VAL A 269 -14.00 -10.59 -17.26
C VAL A 269 -13.48 -11.91 -16.71
N ALA A 270 -12.93 -12.75 -17.58
CA ALA A 270 -12.39 -14.05 -17.21
C ALA A 270 -11.22 -14.45 -18.13
N VAL A 271 -10.27 -15.25 -17.62
CA VAL A 271 -9.19 -15.84 -18.44
C VAL A 271 -9.30 -17.36 -18.66
N ARG A 272 -9.93 -18.10 -17.73
CA ARG A 272 -9.98 -19.57 -17.79
C ARG A 272 -11.22 -20.05 -18.56
N THR A 273 -11.04 -20.89 -19.58
CA THR A 273 -12.14 -21.46 -20.38
C THR A 273 -12.73 -22.73 -19.77
N ALA A 274 -13.89 -23.16 -20.28
CA ALA A 274 -14.51 -24.44 -19.91
C ALA A 274 -13.60 -25.65 -20.26
N GLU A 275 -12.82 -25.53 -21.33
CA GLU A 275 -11.86 -26.53 -21.81
C GLU A 275 -10.51 -26.46 -21.06
N LYS A 276 -10.45 -25.67 -19.99
CA LYS A 276 -9.27 -25.45 -19.12
C LYS A 276 -8.07 -24.78 -19.79
N THR A 277 -8.26 -24.18 -20.97
CA THR A 277 -7.26 -23.31 -21.60
C THR A 277 -7.33 -21.88 -21.04
N LEU A 278 -6.39 -21.03 -21.44
CA LEU A 278 -6.35 -19.60 -21.13
C LEU A 278 -6.67 -18.78 -22.37
N ARG A 279 -7.67 -17.91 -22.26
CA ARG A 279 -7.96 -16.87 -23.26
C ARG A 279 -8.60 -15.66 -22.59
N PRO A 280 -8.32 -14.43 -23.02
CA PRO A 280 -9.08 -13.26 -22.59
C PRO A 280 -10.57 -13.36 -22.96
N MET A 281 -11.47 -13.19 -22.00
CA MET A 281 -12.91 -13.22 -22.21
C MET A 281 -13.62 -12.11 -21.45
N LEU A 282 -14.77 -11.69 -21.98
CA LEU A 282 -15.68 -10.74 -21.34
C LEU A 282 -17.12 -11.23 -21.51
N PHE A 283 -17.90 -11.22 -20.44
CA PHE A 283 -19.30 -11.62 -20.43
C PHE A 283 -20.22 -10.44 -20.12
N PHE A 284 -21.22 -10.22 -20.98
CA PHE A 284 -22.21 -9.16 -20.85
C PHE A 284 -23.62 -9.64 -21.26
N PRO A 285 -24.68 -9.23 -20.56
CA PRO A 285 -24.59 -8.78 -19.18
C PRO A 285 -24.05 -9.93 -18.29
N MET A 286 -23.60 -9.66 -17.07
CA MET A 286 -23.34 -10.74 -16.12
C MET A 286 -24.62 -11.53 -15.90
N LEU A 287 -24.60 -12.87 -15.98
CA LEU A 287 -25.79 -13.68 -15.77
C LEU A 287 -26.38 -13.40 -14.37
N GLY A 288 -27.63 -12.95 -14.28
CA GLY A 288 -28.26 -12.55 -13.01
C GLY A 288 -27.99 -11.11 -12.57
N GLY A 289 -27.11 -10.38 -13.27
CA GLY A 289 -26.78 -8.98 -12.99
C GLY A 289 -27.57 -7.96 -13.81
N ALA A 290 -27.13 -6.70 -13.76
CA ALA A 290 -27.78 -5.58 -14.44
C ALA A 290 -27.95 -5.83 -15.95
N GLY A 291 -29.19 -5.80 -16.42
CA GLY A 291 -29.57 -6.03 -17.83
C GLY A 291 -29.68 -7.49 -18.26
N SER A 292 -29.44 -8.45 -17.35
CA SER A 292 -29.50 -9.88 -17.66
C SER A 292 -30.92 -10.42 -17.80
N HIS A 293 -31.88 -9.93 -17.04
CA HIS A 293 -33.30 -10.23 -17.25
C HIS A 293 -33.89 -9.35 -18.36
N GLY A 294 -34.77 -9.91 -19.19
CA GLY A 294 -35.44 -9.16 -20.25
C GLY A 294 -36.44 -10.02 -21.02
N LYS A 295 -37.18 -9.37 -21.93
CA LYS A 295 -38.26 -9.95 -22.73
C LYS A 295 -37.82 -10.30 -24.15
N ALA A 296 -38.52 -11.21 -24.79
CA ALA A 296 -38.37 -11.49 -26.21
C ALA A 296 -38.52 -10.20 -27.05
N GLY A 297 -37.67 -10.04 -28.06
CA GLY A 297 -37.60 -8.85 -28.93
C GLY A 297 -36.74 -7.71 -28.38
N GLU A 298 -36.43 -7.68 -27.08
CA GLU A 298 -35.54 -6.65 -26.53
C GLU A 298 -34.11 -6.82 -27.05
N THR A 299 -33.42 -5.70 -27.24
CA THR A 299 -32.05 -5.67 -27.78
C THR A 299 -31.08 -5.09 -26.75
N LEU A 300 -29.93 -5.75 -26.62
CA LEU A 300 -28.79 -5.31 -25.83
C LEU A 300 -27.64 -4.91 -26.74
N VAL A 301 -26.95 -3.81 -26.40
CA VAL A 301 -25.73 -3.38 -27.08
C VAL A 301 -24.59 -3.30 -26.08
N PHE A 302 -23.43 -3.80 -26.48
CA PHE A 302 -22.21 -3.76 -25.68
C PHE A 302 -20.98 -3.53 -26.55
N LYS A 303 -20.01 -2.80 -26.02
CA LYS A 303 -18.76 -2.43 -26.71
C LYS A 303 -17.55 -2.98 -25.97
N LEU A 304 -16.65 -3.61 -26.71
CA LEU A 304 -15.38 -4.08 -26.19
C LEU A 304 -14.22 -3.74 -27.14
N ARG A 305 -13.01 -3.74 -26.60
CA ARG A 305 -11.75 -3.49 -27.29
C ARG A 305 -10.95 -4.77 -27.35
N LEU A 306 -10.46 -5.08 -28.56
CA LEU A 306 -9.55 -6.19 -28.79
C LEU A 306 -8.12 -5.67 -28.70
N VAL A 307 -7.27 -6.36 -27.95
CA VAL A 307 -5.89 -5.93 -27.69
C VAL A 307 -4.93 -6.96 -28.26
N ARG A 308 -4.03 -6.50 -29.14
CA ARG A 308 -2.89 -7.28 -29.61
C ARG A 308 -1.65 -6.40 -29.60
N LEU A 309 -0.76 -6.64 -28.64
CA LEU A 309 0.45 -5.85 -28.46
C LEU A 309 1.66 -6.79 -28.51
N PRO A 310 2.39 -6.85 -29.63
CA PRO A 310 3.67 -7.56 -29.72
C PRO A 310 4.70 -6.97 -28.74
N ASP A 311 5.66 -7.80 -28.34
CA ASP A 311 6.80 -7.44 -27.46
C ASP A 311 6.39 -6.68 -26.19
N THR A 312 5.22 -7.03 -25.64
CA THR A 312 4.58 -6.30 -24.54
C THR A 312 4.23 -7.27 -23.42
N ASP A 313 4.63 -6.92 -22.20
CA ASP A 313 4.24 -7.65 -20.99
C ASP A 313 2.92 -7.13 -20.41
N VAL A 314 2.36 -7.86 -19.45
CA VAL A 314 1.09 -7.50 -18.77
C VAL A 314 1.15 -6.09 -18.18
N THR A 315 2.25 -5.70 -17.54
CA THR A 315 2.36 -4.41 -16.85
C THR A 315 2.44 -3.24 -17.83
N ALA A 316 3.18 -3.40 -18.93
CA ALA A 316 3.27 -2.42 -20.01
C ALA A 316 1.94 -2.31 -20.79
N GLY A 317 1.27 -3.44 -21.05
CA GLY A 317 -0.05 -3.44 -21.65
C GLY A 317 -1.10 -2.77 -20.78
N PHE A 318 -1.07 -3.02 -19.47
CA PHE A 318 -1.93 -2.38 -18.47
C PHE A 318 -1.75 -0.85 -18.48
N GLU A 319 -0.52 -0.35 -18.45
CA GLU A 319 -0.23 1.08 -18.59
C GLU A 319 -0.76 1.64 -19.91
N LYS A 320 -0.43 0.99 -21.04
CA LYS A 320 -0.83 1.48 -22.37
C LYS A 320 -2.34 1.64 -22.47
N ILE A 321 -3.11 0.66 -21.98
CA ILE A 321 -4.58 0.73 -21.96
C ILE A 321 -5.07 1.80 -20.99
N ALA A 322 -4.50 1.90 -19.79
CA ALA A 322 -4.86 2.94 -18.82
C ALA A 322 -4.71 4.34 -19.44
N ARG A 323 -3.57 4.61 -20.09
CA ARG A 323 -3.27 5.91 -20.71
C ARG A 323 -4.06 6.19 -21.97
N GLU A 324 -4.10 5.25 -22.91
CA GLU A 324 -4.64 5.50 -24.25
C GLU A 324 -6.15 5.25 -24.35
N LEU A 325 -6.70 4.31 -23.55
CA LEU A 325 -8.13 3.97 -23.59
C LEU A 325 -8.92 4.66 -22.46
N PHE A 326 -8.40 4.68 -21.24
CA PHE A 326 -9.07 5.29 -20.07
C PHE A 326 -8.59 6.71 -19.76
N ALA A 327 -7.67 7.26 -20.56
CA ALA A 327 -7.12 8.60 -20.42
C ALA A 327 -6.48 8.86 -19.04
N PHE A 328 -5.90 7.83 -18.42
CA PHE A 328 -5.11 7.96 -17.21
C PHE A 328 -3.88 8.81 -17.48
N ALA A 329 -3.80 9.94 -16.81
CA ALA A 329 -2.68 10.88 -16.85
C ALA A 329 -2.70 11.65 -15.53
N ASP A 330 -1.57 12.24 -15.13
CA ASP A 330 -1.57 13.15 -14.00
C ASP A 330 -2.54 14.33 -14.24
N ARG A 331 -3.52 14.45 -13.35
CA ARG A 331 -4.50 15.56 -13.32
C ARG A 331 -4.65 16.15 -11.92
N ARG A 332 -3.85 15.68 -10.95
CA ARG A 332 -3.97 16.13 -9.56
C ARG A 332 -3.16 17.40 -9.38
N HIS A 333 -3.77 18.34 -8.69
CA HIS A 333 -3.15 19.56 -8.17
C HIS A 333 -3.77 19.86 -6.80
N ASN A 334 -3.16 20.73 -6.00
CA ASN A 334 -3.75 21.07 -4.71
C ASN A 334 -4.96 21.99 -4.97
N ALA A 335 -6.16 21.52 -4.63
CA ALA A 335 -7.41 22.25 -4.87
C ALA A 335 -8.16 22.63 -3.58
N LEU A 336 -7.70 22.14 -2.44
CA LEU A 336 -8.39 22.27 -1.15
C LEU A 336 -7.52 22.92 -0.08
N GLY A 337 -6.22 23.05 -0.34
CA GLY A 337 -5.20 23.37 0.65
C GLY A 337 -3.90 22.62 0.37
N THR A 338 -2.84 23.08 1.02
CA THR A 338 -1.52 22.45 0.91
C THR A 338 -1.48 21.11 1.64
N LEU A 339 -0.55 20.24 1.22
CA LEU A 339 -0.29 18.99 1.93
C LEU A 339 0.28 19.25 3.33
N ASN A 340 0.99 20.38 3.53
CA ASN A 340 1.46 20.82 4.84
C ASN A 340 0.29 21.09 5.79
N SER A 341 -0.75 21.81 5.34
CA SER A 341 -1.95 22.05 6.16
C SER A 341 -2.70 20.76 6.47
N ALA A 342 -2.78 19.83 5.52
CA ALA A 342 -3.37 18.52 5.76
C ALA A 342 -2.60 17.71 6.81
N LEU A 343 -1.25 17.72 6.75
CA LEU A 343 -0.38 17.08 7.73
C LEU A 343 -0.61 17.66 9.14
N THR A 344 -0.56 18.99 9.31
CA THR A 344 -0.85 19.63 10.61
C THR A 344 -2.22 19.24 11.14
N ASN A 345 -3.27 19.29 10.30
CA ASN A 345 -4.62 18.92 10.73
C ASN A 345 -4.75 17.43 11.14
N ILE A 346 -4.01 16.52 10.50
CA ILE A 346 -3.97 15.10 10.88
C ILE A 346 -3.26 14.92 12.23
N ILE A 347 -2.16 15.63 12.46
CA ILE A 347 -1.43 15.62 13.73
C ILE A 347 -2.33 16.14 14.85
N ASP A 348 -3.00 17.27 14.64
CA ASP A 348 -3.94 17.85 15.60
C ASP A 348 -5.12 16.92 15.88
N TYR A 349 -5.65 16.25 14.84
CA TYR A 349 -6.65 15.21 15.02
C TYR A 349 -6.14 14.08 15.91
N GLY A 350 -4.94 13.55 15.65
CA GLY A 350 -4.31 12.48 16.45
C GLY A 350 -4.08 12.82 17.92
N MET A 351 -3.96 14.11 18.23
CA MET A 351 -3.86 14.62 19.60
C MET A 351 -5.20 14.92 20.26
N SER A 352 -6.29 14.98 19.49
CA SER A 352 -7.63 15.24 20.02
C SER A 352 -8.30 14.01 20.64
N ASP A 353 -9.33 14.24 21.46
CA ASP A 353 -10.18 13.17 22.02
C ASP A 353 -10.90 12.36 20.92
N TYR A 354 -11.10 12.95 19.74
CA TYR A 354 -11.73 12.28 18.59
C TYR A 354 -10.84 11.22 17.92
N ALA A 355 -9.54 11.19 18.21
CA ALA A 355 -8.65 10.12 17.75
C ALA A 355 -8.67 8.87 18.65
N TYR A 356 -9.54 8.86 19.67
CA TYR A 356 -9.85 7.69 20.48
C TYR A 356 -8.63 6.99 21.08
N TRP A 357 -7.71 7.80 21.62
CA TRP A 357 -6.55 7.31 22.35
C TRP A 357 -6.96 6.79 23.73
N ASN A 358 -6.59 5.55 24.05
CA ASN A 358 -6.79 4.96 25.37
C ASN A 358 -5.48 5.03 26.15
N ALA A 359 -5.36 6.06 27.00
CA ALA A 359 -4.16 6.29 27.79
C ALA A 359 -3.83 5.16 28.78
N PRO A 360 -4.78 4.60 29.56
CA PRO A 360 -4.51 3.45 30.43
C PRO A 360 -3.93 2.24 29.71
N LEU A 361 -4.36 1.96 28.49
CA LEU A 361 -3.85 0.84 27.69
C LEU A 361 -2.70 1.22 26.75
N ARG A 362 -2.27 2.50 26.76
CA ARG A 362 -1.19 3.05 25.94
C ARG A 362 -1.37 2.75 24.43
N GLY A 363 -2.59 2.83 23.92
CA GLY A 363 -2.85 2.50 22.52
C GLY A 363 -4.06 3.18 21.90
N CYS A 364 -4.08 3.20 20.56
CA CYS A 364 -5.21 3.70 19.79
C CYS A 364 -6.39 2.71 19.89
N GLY A 365 -7.59 3.21 20.17
CA GLY A 365 -8.80 2.39 20.22
C GLY A 365 -9.05 1.67 18.89
N TYR A 366 -9.51 0.42 18.96
CA TYR A 366 -9.75 -0.43 17.79
C TYR A 366 -11.23 -0.86 17.66
N SER A 367 -12.14 -0.05 18.21
CA SER A 367 -13.58 -0.32 18.33
C SER A 367 -14.34 -0.49 17.01
N THR A 368 -13.72 -0.13 15.89
CA THR A 368 -14.26 -0.39 14.55
C THR A 368 -14.35 -1.89 14.27
N ASP A 369 -13.30 -2.64 14.57
CA ASP A 369 -13.21 -4.09 14.31
C ASP A 369 -13.36 -4.93 15.57
N VAL A 370 -12.70 -4.51 16.65
CA VAL A 370 -12.63 -5.25 17.92
C VAL A 370 -12.96 -4.28 19.05
N PRO A 371 -14.22 -4.26 19.53
CA PRO A 371 -14.64 -3.44 20.66
C PRO A 371 -13.72 -3.61 21.87
N ASP A 372 -13.45 -2.51 22.56
CA ASP A 372 -12.63 -2.41 23.78
C ASP A 372 -11.16 -2.88 23.64
N ALA A 373 -10.69 -3.13 22.42
CA ALA A 373 -9.28 -3.41 22.13
C ALA A 373 -8.52 -2.13 21.76
N VAL A 374 -7.20 -2.18 21.93
CA VAL A 374 -6.27 -1.17 21.40
C VAL A 374 -5.27 -1.80 20.46
N LYS A 375 -4.82 -1.01 19.47
CA LYS A 375 -3.84 -1.44 18.49
C LYS A 375 -2.84 -0.33 18.22
N ASN A 376 -1.57 -0.69 18.17
CA ASN A 376 -0.50 0.22 17.75
C ASN A 376 0.24 -0.36 16.53
N VAL A 377 0.75 0.51 15.67
CA VAL A 377 1.45 0.11 14.44
C VAL A 377 2.96 0.18 14.62
N SER A 378 3.46 1.35 15.02
CA SER A 378 4.88 1.61 15.25
C SER A 378 5.03 2.88 16.07
N SER A 379 6.01 2.89 16.97
CA SER A 379 6.37 4.05 17.79
C SER A 379 7.09 5.12 16.96
N LEU A 380 7.67 4.71 15.84
CA LEU A 380 8.43 5.58 14.95
C LEU A 380 7.54 6.66 14.32
N ASN A 381 6.28 6.37 14.01
CA ASN A 381 5.39 7.36 13.36
C ASN A 381 5.21 8.64 14.20
N PRO A 382 4.67 8.61 15.43
CA PRO A 382 4.58 9.83 16.25
C PRO A 382 5.96 10.36 16.69
N LEU A 383 6.99 9.51 16.76
CA LEU A 383 8.34 9.95 17.14
C LEU A 383 8.96 10.88 16.09
N GLU A 384 8.89 10.55 14.80
CA GLU A 384 9.41 11.45 13.77
C GLU A 384 8.66 12.78 13.76
N LEU A 385 7.34 12.74 13.96
CA LEU A 385 6.50 13.93 13.98
C LEU A 385 6.89 14.82 15.16
N ALA A 386 7.18 14.25 16.34
CA ALA A 386 7.71 15.00 17.47
C ALA A 386 9.05 15.68 17.14
N LEU A 387 9.96 14.98 16.46
CA LEU A 387 11.28 15.52 16.08
C LEU A 387 11.17 16.66 15.05
N VAL A 388 10.36 16.49 14.00
CA VAL A 388 10.29 17.48 12.91
C VAL A 388 9.42 18.68 13.28
N THR A 389 8.36 18.50 14.07
CA THR A 389 7.48 19.61 14.49
C THR A 389 7.97 20.33 15.74
N GLY A 390 8.82 19.68 16.53
CA GLY A 390 9.26 20.20 17.84
C GLY A 390 8.18 20.14 18.92
N ARG A 391 7.16 19.29 18.75
CA ARG A 391 6.04 19.14 19.70
C ARG A 391 6.35 18.04 20.71
N GLY A 392 6.66 18.45 21.95
CA GLY A 392 7.07 17.53 23.01
C GLY A 392 5.94 16.61 23.48
N GLU A 393 4.69 17.04 23.35
CA GLU A 393 3.49 16.26 23.68
C GLU A 393 3.30 15.05 22.74
N LEU A 394 3.72 15.14 21.46
CA LEU A 394 3.72 13.98 20.56
C LEU A 394 4.67 12.90 21.08
N PHE A 395 5.82 13.31 21.63
CA PHE A 395 6.74 12.36 22.24
C PHE A 395 6.16 11.79 23.55
N SER A 396 5.80 12.65 24.50
CA SER A 396 5.46 12.23 25.86
C SER A 396 4.11 11.50 25.97
N GLU A 397 3.13 11.83 25.12
CA GLU A 397 1.77 11.31 25.20
C GLU A 397 1.42 10.30 24.09
N ARG A 398 2.25 10.15 23.05
CA ARG A 398 2.03 9.18 21.96
C ARG A 398 3.25 8.30 21.73
N ALA A 399 4.38 8.86 21.29
CA ALA A 399 5.52 8.06 20.88
C ALA A 399 6.11 7.19 22.00
N ARG A 400 6.36 7.78 23.18
CA ARG A 400 6.87 7.05 24.35
C ARG A 400 5.88 5.97 24.82
N PRO A 401 4.58 6.27 25.08
CA PRO A 401 3.62 5.23 25.43
C PRO A 401 3.52 4.11 24.40
N ILE A 402 3.55 4.42 23.09
CA ILE A 402 3.51 3.40 22.03
C ILE A 402 4.80 2.56 22.03
N LEU A 403 5.97 3.17 22.22
CA LEU A 403 7.23 2.43 22.35
C LEU A 403 7.19 1.46 23.53
N GLU A 404 6.73 1.92 24.69
CA GLU A 404 6.57 1.09 25.89
C GLU A 404 5.56 -0.05 25.68
N TYR A 405 4.46 0.23 24.98
CA TYR A 405 3.51 -0.78 24.53
C TYR A 405 4.20 -1.84 23.66
N LEU A 406 4.98 -1.43 22.66
CA LEU A 406 5.66 -2.36 21.74
C LEU A 406 6.72 -3.21 22.43
N LEU A 407 7.31 -2.72 23.51
CA LEU A 407 8.28 -3.45 24.34
C LEU A 407 7.63 -4.50 25.24
N SER A 408 6.43 -4.23 25.75
CA SER A 408 5.76 -5.09 26.75
C SER A 408 4.70 -6.02 26.18
N ARG A 409 3.95 -5.64 25.14
CA ARG A 409 2.84 -6.47 24.63
C ARG A 409 3.33 -7.62 23.77
N GLU A 410 2.63 -8.75 23.82
CA GLU A 410 2.90 -9.93 23.00
C GLU A 410 2.52 -9.73 21.51
N LYS A 411 1.43 -9.02 21.25
CA LYS A 411 0.91 -8.73 19.90
C LYS A 411 0.61 -7.23 19.71
N PHE A 412 0.51 -6.80 18.47
CA PHE A 412 0.08 -5.43 18.12
C PHE A 412 -1.34 -5.09 18.55
N LEU A 413 -2.22 -6.10 18.62
CA LEU A 413 -3.61 -5.97 19.05
C LEU A 413 -3.74 -6.51 20.48
N PHE A 414 -4.21 -5.65 21.38
CA PHE A 414 -4.36 -5.96 22.80
C PHE A 414 -5.80 -5.78 23.27
N SER A 415 -6.30 -6.73 24.06
CA SER A 415 -7.62 -6.66 24.69
C SER A 415 -7.55 -7.19 26.11
N LEU A 416 -8.29 -6.56 27.03
CA LEU A 416 -8.44 -7.06 28.39
C LEU A 416 -9.36 -8.29 28.45
N ASP A 417 -10.30 -8.44 27.51
CA ASP A 417 -11.24 -9.56 27.49
C ASP A 417 -10.55 -10.86 27.03
N PRO A 418 -10.37 -11.87 27.92
CA PRO A 418 -9.73 -13.13 27.55
C PRO A 418 -10.56 -13.96 26.56
N LYS A 419 -11.86 -13.65 26.41
CA LYS A 419 -12.78 -14.35 25.51
C LYS A 419 -12.83 -13.75 24.11
N GLN A 420 -12.25 -12.56 23.89
CA GLN A 420 -12.19 -11.96 22.57
C GLN A 420 -11.36 -12.83 21.62
N LYS A 421 -11.88 -13.08 20.41
CA LYS A 421 -11.24 -13.92 19.38
C LYS A 421 -11.19 -13.25 18.00
N ILE A 422 -11.95 -12.17 17.78
CA ILE A 422 -11.94 -11.46 16.50
C ILE A 422 -10.53 -10.88 16.28
N GLN A 423 -9.90 -11.20 15.15
CA GLN A 423 -8.51 -10.82 14.84
C GLN A 423 -7.44 -11.28 15.88
N SER A 424 -7.75 -12.25 16.74
CA SER A 424 -6.80 -12.90 17.65
C SER A 424 -5.94 -11.95 18.54
N PRO A 425 -6.55 -11.03 19.33
CA PRO A 425 -5.82 -10.18 20.26
C PRO A 425 -5.10 -11.00 21.34
N SER A 426 -4.07 -10.40 21.94
CA SER A 426 -3.47 -10.91 23.17
C SER A 426 -3.75 -10.01 24.36
N ARG A 427 -3.86 -10.59 25.55
CA ARG A 427 -3.82 -9.85 26.82
C ARG A 427 -2.46 -9.93 27.50
N ALA A 428 -1.52 -10.68 26.93
CA ALA A 428 -0.25 -11.00 27.57
C ALA A 428 0.77 -9.87 27.39
N LEU A 429 1.51 -9.59 28.46
CA LEU A 429 2.66 -8.69 28.44
C LEU A 429 3.96 -9.48 28.19
N HIS A 430 3.95 -10.32 27.14
CA HIS A 430 5.06 -11.20 26.77
C HIS A 430 5.94 -10.65 25.65
N GLY A 431 5.96 -9.33 25.50
CA GLY A 431 6.62 -8.64 24.40
C GLY A 431 8.12 -8.87 24.29
N PRO A 432 8.73 -8.32 23.23
CA PRO A 432 8.16 -7.25 22.37
C PRO A 432 7.30 -7.73 21.18
N CYS A 433 6.32 -6.91 20.78
CA CYS A 433 5.43 -7.15 19.62
C CYS A 433 5.79 -6.41 18.32
N ALA A 434 6.93 -5.72 18.26
CA ALA A 434 7.40 -5.03 17.04
C ALA A 434 8.35 -5.90 16.18
N PRO A 435 8.48 -5.61 14.86
CA PRO A 435 9.45 -6.27 13.98
C PRO A 435 10.90 -5.97 14.37
N VAL A 436 11.84 -6.75 13.84
CA VAL A 436 13.29 -6.55 14.09
C VAL A 436 13.75 -5.17 13.62
N SER A 437 13.18 -4.69 12.51
CA SER A 437 13.46 -3.39 11.91
C SER A 437 13.12 -2.21 12.83
N GLU A 438 12.04 -2.28 13.61
CA GLU A 438 11.64 -1.23 14.57
C GLU A 438 12.79 -0.99 15.57
N PHE A 439 13.29 -2.05 16.19
CA PHE A 439 14.35 -1.96 17.19
C PHE A 439 15.71 -1.60 16.58
N ALA A 440 15.99 -2.08 15.37
CA ALA A 440 17.19 -1.66 14.63
C ALA A 440 17.14 -0.15 14.31
N ALA A 441 16.00 0.35 13.84
CA ALA A 441 15.79 1.78 13.57
C ALA A 441 15.89 2.61 14.87
N LEU A 442 15.25 2.19 15.96
CA LEU A 442 15.32 2.88 17.25
C LEU A 442 16.75 2.96 17.79
N HIS A 443 17.60 1.94 17.57
CA HIS A 443 19.00 2.01 17.94
C HIS A 443 19.72 3.16 17.21
N ASP A 444 19.60 3.25 15.89
CA ASP A 444 20.23 4.34 15.13
C ASP A 444 19.60 5.69 15.44
N ILE A 445 18.28 5.78 15.60
CA ILE A 445 17.56 7.02 15.97
C ILE A 445 18.00 7.54 17.34
N SER A 446 18.25 6.63 18.29
CA SER A 446 18.81 6.98 19.60
C SER A 446 20.30 7.32 19.55
N HIS A 447 20.95 7.27 18.38
CA HIS A 447 22.40 7.39 18.21
C HIS A 447 23.21 6.43 19.10
N GLY A 448 22.64 5.25 19.37
CA GLY A 448 23.23 4.27 20.29
C GLY A 448 23.11 4.62 21.77
N ASN A 449 22.40 5.69 22.15
CA ASN A 449 22.17 6.06 23.55
C ASN A 449 21.43 4.96 24.32
N THR A 450 20.63 4.13 23.65
CA THR A 450 19.91 3.00 24.26
C THR A 450 20.46 1.65 23.76
N GLY A 451 21.11 0.90 24.64
CA GLY A 451 21.68 -0.42 24.31
C GLY A 451 20.62 -1.50 24.03
N VAL A 452 19.52 -1.50 24.80
CA VAL A 452 18.51 -2.57 24.76
C VAL A 452 17.84 -2.72 23.39
N PHE A 453 17.77 -1.66 22.56
CA PHE A 453 17.20 -1.74 21.23
C PHE A 453 17.99 -2.68 20.31
N LEU A 454 19.31 -2.53 20.22
CA LEU A 454 20.14 -3.39 19.38
C LEU A 454 20.23 -4.82 19.92
N GLU A 455 20.30 -4.97 21.25
CA GLU A 455 20.26 -6.27 21.92
C GLU A 455 18.97 -7.02 21.56
N THR A 456 17.83 -6.33 21.68
CA THR A 456 16.51 -6.87 21.32
C THR A 456 16.46 -7.24 19.83
N ALA A 457 16.89 -6.36 18.92
CA ALA A 457 16.89 -6.64 17.49
C ALA A 457 17.70 -7.92 17.15
N ARG A 458 18.89 -8.08 17.76
CA ARG A 458 19.74 -9.26 17.58
C ARG A 458 19.15 -10.52 18.21
N GLU A 459 18.48 -10.41 19.37
CA GLU A 459 17.82 -11.53 20.03
C GLU A 459 16.61 -12.05 19.23
N LEU A 460 15.88 -11.14 18.59
CA LEU A 460 14.70 -11.47 17.80
C LEU A 460 15.05 -12.00 16.40
N PHE A 461 16.18 -11.59 15.83
CA PHE A 461 16.62 -12.03 14.50
C PHE A 461 16.60 -13.56 14.30
N PRO A 462 17.06 -14.43 15.21
CA PRO A 462 17.01 -15.88 14.99
C PRO A 462 15.63 -16.53 15.27
N LYS A 463 14.60 -15.75 15.66
CA LYS A 463 13.32 -16.29 16.18
C LYS A 463 12.14 -15.99 15.25
N ASN A 464 11.32 -17.01 14.99
CA ASN A 464 9.98 -16.81 14.40
C ASN A 464 9.00 -16.43 15.51
N ARG A 465 8.13 -15.46 15.25
CA ARG A 465 7.15 -14.94 16.23
C ARG A 465 5.78 -14.76 15.60
N VAL A 466 4.75 -14.65 16.43
CA VAL A 466 3.39 -14.30 15.99
C VAL A 466 3.02 -13.00 16.68
N ILE A 467 3.17 -11.88 15.96
CA ILE A 467 3.00 -10.53 16.51
C ILE A 467 1.76 -9.80 15.99
N ASN A 468 1.18 -10.27 14.88
CA ASN A 468 -0.04 -9.74 14.28
C ASN A 468 -0.96 -10.89 13.85
N LEU A 469 -2.24 -10.83 14.20
CA LEU A 469 -3.18 -11.94 14.00
C LEU A 469 -2.56 -13.24 14.54
N ASP A 470 -2.70 -14.35 13.82
CA ASP A 470 -1.99 -15.61 14.12
C ASP A 470 -0.94 -15.97 13.05
N GLU A 471 -0.42 -14.96 12.35
CA GLU A 471 0.51 -15.16 11.24
C GLU A 471 1.98 -15.22 11.72
N PRO A 472 2.76 -16.24 11.28
CA PRO A 472 4.18 -16.29 11.54
C PRO A 472 4.95 -15.14 10.88
N SER A 473 5.68 -14.38 11.68
CA SER A 473 6.69 -13.40 11.26
C SER A 473 8.08 -14.03 11.39
N PRO A 474 8.76 -14.33 10.27
CA PRO A 474 10.08 -14.96 10.31
C PRO A 474 11.15 -13.96 10.77
N GLY A 475 12.02 -14.41 11.68
CA GLY A 475 13.17 -13.64 12.15
C GLY A 475 14.34 -13.62 11.15
N PRO A 476 14.89 -14.78 10.72
CA PRO A 476 16.19 -14.85 10.06
C PRO A 476 16.11 -14.56 8.55
N THR A 477 15.61 -13.39 8.19
CA THR A 477 15.34 -12.96 6.83
C THR A 477 16.42 -12.03 6.30
N TRP A 478 16.52 -11.89 4.99
CA TRP A 478 17.52 -11.00 4.37
C TRP A 478 17.20 -9.52 4.62
N TRP A 479 15.92 -9.15 4.73
CA TRP A 479 15.51 -7.78 5.04
C TRP A 479 15.76 -7.41 6.52
N ASN A 480 15.62 -8.35 7.45
CA ASN A 480 16.02 -8.12 8.85
C ASN A 480 17.55 -8.01 8.98
N ALA A 481 18.31 -8.73 8.14
CA ALA A 481 19.76 -8.53 8.04
C ALA A 481 20.08 -7.14 7.47
N LEU A 482 19.33 -6.65 6.47
CA LEU A 482 19.47 -5.28 5.97
C LEU A 482 19.17 -4.25 7.08
N ALA A 483 18.13 -4.46 7.89
CA ALA A 483 17.81 -3.58 9.01
C ALA A 483 18.97 -3.51 10.03
N LEU A 484 19.55 -4.66 10.40
CA LEU A 484 20.72 -4.71 11.28
C LEU A 484 21.95 -4.04 10.65
N TYR A 485 22.17 -4.18 9.34
CA TYR A 485 23.23 -3.44 8.64
C TYR A 485 23.00 -1.93 8.70
N ARG A 486 21.79 -1.46 8.41
CA ARG A 486 21.46 -0.03 8.46
C ARG A 486 21.65 0.56 9.86
N ALA A 487 21.40 -0.22 10.91
CA ALA A 487 21.58 0.21 12.29
C ALA A 487 23.03 0.19 12.78
N THR A 488 23.88 -0.69 12.24
CA THR A 488 25.22 -0.99 12.82
C THR A 488 26.39 -0.69 11.89
N GLY A 489 26.16 -0.61 10.58
CA GLY A 489 27.20 -0.57 9.56
C GLY A 489 28.03 -1.86 9.42
N GLU A 490 27.71 -2.94 10.16
CA GLU A 490 28.50 -4.18 10.11
C GLU A 490 28.34 -4.89 8.76
N LYS A 491 29.46 -5.03 8.05
CA LYS A 491 29.49 -5.61 6.69
C LYS A 491 29.03 -7.07 6.62
N SER A 492 29.09 -7.81 7.72
CA SER A 492 28.58 -9.19 7.83
C SER A 492 27.07 -9.24 7.61
N TRP A 493 26.31 -8.29 8.17
CA TRP A 493 24.87 -8.17 7.96
C TRP A 493 24.54 -7.81 6.51
N LEU A 494 25.30 -6.89 5.90
CA LEU A 494 25.12 -6.57 4.48
C LEU A 494 25.41 -7.77 3.58
N ALA A 495 26.48 -8.52 3.85
CA ALA A 495 26.79 -9.73 3.09
C ALA A 495 25.67 -10.76 3.18
N ARG A 496 25.09 -10.94 4.39
CA ARG A 496 23.93 -11.82 4.60
C ARG A 496 22.67 -11.33 3.87
N ALA A 497 22.40 -10.04 3.91
CA ALA A 497 21.28 -9.43 3.21
C ALA A 497 21.40 -9.64 1.69
N ARG A 498 22.59 -9.38 1.12
CA ARG A 498 22.86 -9.57 -0.31
C ARG A 498 22.71 -11.03 -0.73
N ALA A 499 23.31 -11.97 0.01
CA ALA A 499 23.20 -13.39 -0.31
C ALA A 499 21.73 -13.87 -0.30
N GLY A 500 20.98 -13.54 0.76
CA GLY A 500 19.57 -13.93 0.85
C GLY A 500 18.67 -13.22 -0.16
N ALA A 501 18.99 -11.97 -0.53
CA ALA A 501 18.29 -11.25 -1.59
C ALA A 501 18.59 -11.85 -2.97
N ASP A 502 19.82 -12.27 -3.25
CA ASP A 502 20.19 -12.90 -4.52
C ASP A 502 19.47 -14.26 -4.68
N ASP A 503 19.38 -15.05 -3.61
CA ASP A 503 18.56 -16.27 -3.58
C ASP A 503 17.07 -15.95 -3.80
N TYR A 504 16.58 -14.85 -3.19
CA TYR A 504 15.22 -14.35 -3.40
C TYR A 504 14.95 -13.94 -4.85
N LEU A 505 15.87 -13.20 -5.49
CA LEU A 505 15.75 -12.80 -6.89
C LEU A 505 15.65 -14.03 -7.80
N ALA A 506 16.51 -15.04 -7.59
CA ALA A 506 16.52 -16.26 -8.39
C ALA A 506 15.19 -17.04 -8.31
N ARG A 507 14.57 -17.12 -7.14
CA ARG A 507 13.35 -17.93 -6.93
C ARG A 507 12.04 -17.18 -7.14
N ARG A 508 11.99 -15.86 -6.91
CA ARG A 508 10.74 -15.09 -6.89
C ARG A 508 10.65 -14.01 -7.98
N VAL A 509 11.78 -13.51 -8.47
CA VAL A 509 11.79 -12.44 -9.50
C VAL A 509 12.11 -13.01 -10.88
N ALA A 510 13.11 -13.88 -10.99
CA ALA A 510 13.47 -14.55 -12.24
C ALA A 510 12.43 -15.61 -12.66
N ALA A 511 11.63 -16.10 -11.71
CA ALA A 511 10.53 -17.02 -11.96
C ALA A 511 9.19 -16.39 -11.54
N PRO A 512 8.18 -16.32 -12.45
CA PRO A 512 6.85 -15.84 -12.10
C PRO A 512 6.17 -16.72 -11.05
N ALA A 513 5.39 -16.11 -10.15
CA ALA A 513 4.60 -16.85 -9.18
C ALA A 513 3.53 -17.72 -9.86
N THR A 514 3.43 -18.99 -9.46
CA THR A 514 2.42 -19.95 -9.94
C THR A 514 1.34 -20.25 -8.90
N ALA A 515 1.57 -19.85 -7.64
CA ALA A 515 0.69 -20.09 -6.50
C ALA A 515 0.72 -18.91 -5.52
N PHE A 516 -0.11 -18.96 -4.50
CA PHE A 516 -0.29 -17.90 -3.51
C PHE A 516 0.42 -18.18 -2.17
N ASP A 517 1.48 -18.96 -2.20
CA ASP A 517 2.22 -19.41 -1.03
C ASP A 517 3.66 -18.92 -1.00
N ASP A 518 3.88 -17.69 -1.49
CA ASP A 518 5.18 -17.03 -1.40
C ASP A 518 5.66 -16.99 0.06
N PRO A 519 6.74 -17.70 0.42
CA PRO A 519 7.21 -17.79 1.80
C PRO A 519 7.72 -16.45 2.35
N ASP A 520 7.98 -15.46 1.50
CA ASP A 520 8.43 -14.12 1.89
C ASP A 520 7.40 -13.03 1.62
N GLY A 521 6.18 -13.43 1.20
CA GLY A 521 5.06 -12.53 1.09
C GLY A 521 4.70 -11.98 2.48
N GLN A 522 5.02 -10.71 2.74
CA GLN A 522 4.59 -10.06 3.99
C GLN A 522 3.15 -9.62 3.87
N GLY A 523 2.36 -10.00 4.88
CA GLY A 523 0.94 -9.69 4.92
C GLY A 523 0.14 -10.77 4.22
N PHE A 524 -0.37 -11.72 5.03
CA PHE A 524 -1.47 -12.60 4.63
C PHE A 524 -2.51 -11.73 3.92
N PHE A 525 -2.89 -12.09 2.69
CA PHE A 525 -3.89 -11.43 1.84
C PHE A 525 -3.69 -9.95 1.41
N PHE A 526 -2.68 -9.22 1.89
CA PHE A 526 -2.41 -7.84 1.46
C PHE A 526 -1.65 -7.80 0.12
N TRP A 527 -1.75 -6.69 -0.62
CA TRP A 527 -1.16 -6.56 -1.97
C TRP A 527 0.35 -6.81 -2.01
N LEU A 528 1.08 -6.40 -0.98
CA LEU A 528 2.53 -6.62 -0.87
C LEU A 528 2.89 -8.11 -0.77
N GLY A 529 1.98 -8.97 -0.28
CA GLY A 529 2.17 -10.42 -0.24
C GLY A 529 2.06 -11.09 -1.61
N PHE A 530 1.51 -10.40 -2.62
CA PHE A 530 1.35 -10.96 -3.96
C PHE A 530 2.45 -10.57 -4.94
N VAL A 531 3.35 -9.67 -4.58
CA VAL A 531 4.37 -9.09 -5.48
C VAL A 531 5.78 -9.24 -4.91
N PRO A 532 6.84 -9.06 -5.71
CA PRO A 532 8.20 -8.98 -5.19
C PRO A 532 8.33 -7.94 -4.06
N ARG A 533 9.25 -8.15 -3.10
CA ARG A 533 9.53 -7.27 -1.95
C ARG A 533 10.17 -5.94 -2.36
N TRP A 534 9.46 -5.16 -3.15
CA TRP A 534 10.00 -4.03 -3.89
C TRP A 534 10.49 -2.88 -3.02
N ILE A 535 9.88 -2.69 -1.84
CA ILE A 535 10.31 -1.69 -0.85
C ILE A 535 11.68 -2.09 -0.25
N ASP A 536 11.82 -3.33 0.22
CA ASP A 536 13.10 -3.82 0.78
C ASP A 536 14.20 -3.90 -0.28
N LEU A 537 13.86 -4.30 -1.51
CA LEU A 537 14.80 -4.35 -2.63
C LEU A 537 15.29 -2.94 -3.00
N LEU A 538 14.42 -1.93 -2.96
CA LEU A 538 14.83 -0.55 -3.16
C LEU A 538 15.80 -0.10 -2.06
N MET A 539 15.49 -0.38 -0.79
CA MET A 539 16.40 -0.04 0.32
C MET A 539 17.74 -0.78 0.21
N LEU A 540 17.75 -2.01 -0.31
CA LEU A 540 18.99 -2.75 -0.56
C LEU A 540 19.79 -2.15 -1.73
N TYR A 541 19.11 -1.69 -2.80
CA TYR A 541 19.75 -0.90 -3.85
C TYR A 541 20.40 0.36 -3.28
N GLU A 542 19.72 1.10 -2.43
CA GLU A 542 20.28 2.31 -1.81
C GLU A 542 21.50 2.02 -0.94
N ALA A 543 21.50 0.86 -0.26
CA ALA A 543 22.63 0.41 0.55
C ALA A 543 23.84 -0.10 -0.25
N THR A 544 23.66 -0.48 -1.53
CA THR A 544 24.68 -1.21 -2.32
C THR A 544 25.07 -0.55 -3.64
N GLY A 545 24.17 0.24 -4.23
CA GLY A 545 24.27 0.75 -5.60
C GLY A 545 24.05 -0.32 -6.69
N GLU A 546 23.66 -1.55 -6.36
CA GLU A 546 23.58 -2.65 -7.32
C GLU A 546 22.26 -2.63 -8.11
N LEU A 547 22.33 -2.32 -9.41
CA LEU A 547 21.16 -2.13 -10.28
C LEU A 547 20.18 -3.32 -10.31
N ARG A 548 20.65 -4.56 -10.11
CA ARG A 548 19.75 -5.74 -10.08
C ARG A 548 18.66 -5.63 -9.01
N TYR A 549 18.94 -4.97 -7.88
CA TYR A 549 17.96 -4.75 -6.84
C TYR A 549 16.98 -3.64 -7.21
N LEU A 550 17.46 -2.58 -7.89
CA LEU A 550 16.61 -1.52 -8.43
C LEU A 550 15.65 -2.05 -9.51
N ASP A 551 16.15 -2.85 -10.45
CA ASP A 551 15.35 -3.45 -11.52
C ASP A 551 14.26 -4.38 -10.94
N ALA A 552 14.61 -5.17 -9.91
CA ALA A 552 13.66 -6.03 -9.22
C ALA A 552 12.62 -5.24 -8.40
N ALA A 553 13.04 -4.15 -7.75
CA ALA A 553 12.13 -3.23 -7.06
C ALA A 553 11.15 -2.57 -8.05
N HIS A 554 11.66 -2.10 -9.18
CA HIS A 554 10.85 -1.52 -10.24
C HIS A 554 9.82 -2.51 -10.79
N ARG A 555 10.24 -3.76 -11.07
CA ARG A 555 9.31 -4.83 -11.48
C ARG A 555 8.23 -5.08 -10.43
N GLY A 556 8.58 -5.15 -9.15
CA GLY A 556 7.60 -5.39 -8.10
C GLY A 556 6.60 -4.24 -7.93
N ALA A 557 7.04 -2.98 -8.07
CA ALA A 557 6.15 -1.82 -8.08
C ALA A 557 5.19 -1.83 -9.29
N ARG A 558 5.67 -2.25 -10.47
CA ARG A 558 4.83 -2.38 -11.68
C ARG A 558 3.78 -3.49 -11.56
N LEU A 559 4.13 -4.60 -10.90
CA LEU A 559 3.14 -5.62 -10.54
C LEU A 559 2.15 -5.12 -9.49
N ASN A 560 2.59 -4.32 -8.52
CA ASN A 560 1.71 -3.71 -7.52
C ASN A 560 0.70 -2.74 -8.16
N ALA A 561 1.10 -2.03 -9.22
CA ALA A 561 0.21 -1.14 -9.97
C ALA A 561 -1.00 -1.85 -10.60
N LEU A 562 -0.96 -3.18 -10.78
CA LEU A 562 -2.10 -3.96 -11.28
C LEU A 562 -3.28 -4.03 -10.29
N PHE A 563 -3.06 -3.67 -9.02
CA PHE A 563 -4.10 -3.56 -7.99
C PHE A 563 -4.68 -2.14 -7.87
N ILE A 564 -4.07 -1.16 -8.54
CA ILE A 564 -4.40 0.26 -8.41
C ILE A 564 -5.45 0.68 -9.44
N TRP A 565 -6.47 1.39 -9.01
CA TRP A 565 -7.54 1.88 -9.88
C TRP A 565 -7.02 2.82 -10.96
N MET A 566 -7.30 2.47 -12.23
CA MET A 566 -7.02 3.28 -13.42
C MET A 566 -8.29 3.65 -14.21
N CYS A 567 -9.45 3.21 -13.72
CA CYS A 567 -10.76 3.46 -14.31
C CYS A 567 -11.81 3.70 -13.21
N PRO A 568 -13.02 4.21 -13.53
CA PRO A 568 -13.51 4.70 -14.83
C PRO A 568 -12.71 5.87 -15.41
N ALA A 569 -12.93 6.19 -16.69
CA ALA A 569 -12.43 7.44 -17.26
C ALA A 569 -13.06 8.63 -16.53
N VAL A 570 -12.24 9.57 -16.07
CA VAL A 570 -12.70 10.74 -15.31
C VAL A 570 -13.17 11.82 -16.29
N PRO A 571 -14.45 12.23 -16.26
CA PRO A 571 -14.98 13.26 -17.14
C PRO A 571 -14.48 14.66 -16.72
N ASN A 572 -14.45 15.59 -17.68
CA ASN A 572 -14.13 16.99 -17.42
C ASN A 572 -15.40 17.80 -17.11
N GLU A 573 -16.06 17.45 -16.02
CA GLU A 573 -17.30 18.08 -15.57
C GLU A 573 -17.38 18.15 -14.04
N ASN A 574 -18.30 18.95 -13.53
CA ASN A 574 -18.68 18.93 -12.12
C ASN A 574 -19.75 17.88 -11.87
N ILE A 575 -19.71 17.29 -10.68
CA ILE A 575 -20.64 16.29 -10.20
C ILE A 575 -21.33 16.84 -8.96
N ARG A 576 -22.66 16.79 -8.97
CA ARG A 576 -23.48 17.04 -7.79
C ARG A 576 -23.30 15.93 -6.78
N VAL A 577 -23.03 16.29 -5.54
CA VAL A 577 -22.91 15.35 -4.41
C VAL A 577 -23.69 15.84 -3.20
N ASN A 578 -23.80 14.96 -2.19
CA ASN A 578 -24.48 15.23 -0.92
C ASN A 578 -25.96 15.59 -1.09
N GLU A 579 -26.62 14.98 -2.08
CA GLU A 579 -28.02 15.25 -2.42
C GLU A 579 -28.94 15.14 -1.20
N GLY A 580 -29.82 16.13 -1.03
CA GLY A 580 -30.68 16.24 0.16
C GLY A 580 -29.96 16.74 1.42
N GLY A 581 -28.72 17.23 1.32
CA GLY A 581 -27.97 17.77 2.44
C GLY A 581 -27.36 16.72 3.36
N LEU A 582 -27.14 15.50 2.84
CA LEU A 582 -26.64 14.36 3.61
C LEU A 582 -25.52 13.65 2.88
N ALA A 583 -24.51 13.21 3.62
CA ALA A 583 -23.47 12.31 3.11
C ALA A 583 -24.04 10.90 2.92
N PRO A 584 -23.53 10.13 1.95
CA PRO A 584 -23.88 8.72 1.80
C PRO A 584 -23.42 7.92 3.02
N VAL A 585 -24.20 6.90 3.38
CA VAL A 585 -23.96 6.04 4.56
C VAL A 585 -23.34 4.73 4.12
N TYR A 586 -22.23 4.36 4.76
CA TYR A 586 -21.62 3.05 4.59
C TYR A 586 -22.47 1.98 5.25
N TRP A 587 -22.85 0.96 4.47
CA TRP A 587 -23.82 -0.07 4.88
C TRP A 587 -23.47 -0.72 6.22
N TYR A 588 -22.19 -0.94 6.50
CA TYR A 588 -21.73 -1.58 7.74
C TYR A 588 -22.04 -0.70 8.96
N LEU A 589 -21.82 0.61 8.85
CA LEU A 589 -22.09 1.58 9.91
C LEU A 589 -23.58 1.91 10.01
N GLY A 590 -24.28 1.95 8.88
CA GLY A 590 -25.74 2.06 8.84
C GLY A 590 -26.43 0.90 9.57
N LYS A 591 -25.96 -0.35 9.40
CA LYS A 591 -26.43 -1.52 10.17
C LYS A 591 -26.18 -1.38 11.67
N ARG A 592 -25.14 -0.65 12.08
CA ARG A 592 -24.82 -0.34 13.48
C ARG A 592 -25.58 0.89 14.01
N GLY A 593 -26.45 1.50 13.21
CA GLY A 593 -27.31 2.61 13.62
C GLY A 593 -26.64 3.99 13.53
N PHE A 594 -25.50 4.13 12.84
CA PHE A 594 -24.81 5.41 12.74
C PHE A 594 -25.58 6.35 11.79
N PRO A 595 -25.93 7.58 12.22
CA PRO A 595 -26.76 8.49 11.42
C PRO A 595 -25.98 9.09 10.25
N ALA A 596 -26.69 9.43 9.16
CA ALA A 596 -26.10 10.15 8.04
C ALA A 596 -25.52 11.50 8.50
N ILE A 597 -24.35 11.87 7.96
CA ILE A 597 -23.68 13.13 8.31
C ILE A 597 -24.36 14.29 7.55
N PRO A 598 -24.87 15.33 8.22
CA PRO A 598 -25.33 16.53 7.55
C PRO A 598 -24.18 17.26 6.85
N VAL A 599 -24.32 17.50 5.56
CA VAL A 599 -23.34 18.23 4.75
C VAL A 599 -24.04 18.87 3.55
N PRO A 600 -23.76 20.14 3.20
CA PRO A 600 -24.44 20.80 2.09
C PRO A 600 -24.24 20.07 0.75
N GLU A 601 -25.26 20.15 -0.09
CA GLU A 601 -25.15 19.84 -1.52
C GLU A 601 -24.02 20.69 -2.14
N GLU A 602 -23.20 20.06 -2.98
CA GLU A 602 -22.03 20.70 -3.59
C GLU A 602 -21.84 20.19 -5.03
N GLU A 603 -21.40 21.06 -5.92
CA GLU A 603 -20.85 20.71 -7.23
C GLU A 603 -19.33 20.61 -7.11
N ALA A 604 -18.76 19.43 -7.37
CA ALA A 604 -17.32 19.21 -7.30
C ALA A 604 -16.76 18.64 -8.62
N PRO A 605 -15.59 19.10 -9.10
CA PRO A 605 -14.93 18.51 -10.25
C PRO A 605 -14.76 17.00 -10.09
N ALA A 606 -15.12 16.23 -11.12
CA ALA A 606 -15.15 14.77 -11.05
C ALA A 606 -13.81 14.15 -10.59
N TRP A 607 -12.67 14.73 -10.97
CA TRP A 607 -11.34 14.23 -10.62
C TRP A 607 -11.07 14.23 -9.11
N ARG A 608 -11.63 15.18 -8.34
CA ARG A 608 -11.46 15.24 -6.88
C ARG A 608 -12.05 14.01 -6.22
N LEU A 609 -13.22 13.61 -6.70
CA LEU A 609 -14.04 12.52 -6.18
C LEU A 609 -13.60 11.13 -6.64
N SER A 610 -12.51 11.03 -7.40
CA SER A 610 -12.07 9.79 -8.02
C SER A 610 -11.14 8.95 -7.12
N GLU A 611 -11.34 7.65 -7.19
CA GLU A 611 -10.56 6.59 -6.56
C GLU A 611 -9.22 6.28 -7.27
N LEU A 612 -8.95 6.86 -8.46
CA LEU A 612 -7.75 6.51 -9.23
C LEU A 612 -6.45 6.70 -8.44
N GLY A 613 -5.47 5.81 -8.62
CA GLY A 613 -4.22 5.84 -7.87
C GLY A 613 -4.28 5.20 -6.47
N LEU A 614 -5.49 4.82 -6.00
CA LEU A 614 -5.68 4.06 -4.76
C LEU A 614 -5.93 2.58 -5.06
N THR A 615 -5.76 1.73 -4.05
CA THR A 615 -6.12 0.31 -4.08
C THR A 615 -7.25 0.04 -3.09
N PRO A 616 -8.05 -1.03 -3.26
CA PRO A 616 -8.70 -1.68 -2.11
C PRO A 616 -7.67 -2.03 -1.02
N GLU A 617 -8.09 -2.42 0.17
CA GLU A 617 -7.14 -2.79 1.24
C GLU A 617 -6.40 -4.10 0.92
N SER A 618 -7.17 -5.13 0.54
CA SER A 618 -6.63 -6.49 0.43
C SER A 618 -7.52 -7.42 -0.39
N SER A 619 -7.06 -8.65 -0.66
CA SER A 619 -7.84 -9.63 -1.42
C SER A 619 -9.15 -10.01 -0.74
N GLY A 620 -9.19 -10.05 0.60
CA GLY A 620 -10.37 -10.43 1.37
C GLY A 620 -11.45 -9.34 1.40
N THR A 621 -11.02 -8.08 1.43
CA THR A 621 -11.91 -6.91 1.54
C THR A 621 -12.22 -6.24 0.20
N ALA A 622 -11.51 -6.56 -0.89
CA ALA A 622 -11.70 -5.97 -2.22
C ALA A 622 -13.10 -6.14 -2.84
N THR A 623 -13.97 -7.00 -2.29
CA THR A 623 -15.37 -7.11 -2.74
C THR A 623 -16.23 -5.94 -2.23
N GLY A 624 -15.91 -5.39 -1.05
CA GLY A 624 -16.68 -4.32 -0.41
C GLY A 624 -15.91 -3.01 -0.30
N HIS A 625 -14.60 -3.08 -0.10
CA HIS A 625 -13.72 -1.93 -0.09
C HIS A 625 -13.29 -1.59 -1.50
N ARG A 626 -13.61 -0.39 -2.01
CA ARG A 626 -13.16 0.02 -3.36
C ARG A 626 -11.76 0.57 -3.30
N ALA A 627 -11.52 1.54 -2.41
CA ALA A 627 -10.22 2.18 -2.26
C ALA A 627 -9.96 2.59 -0.81
N ILE A 628 -8.71 2.52 -0.34
CA ILE A 628 -8.26 3.03 0.97
C ILE A 628 -7.40 4.29 0.81
N PHE A 629 -7.47 5.20 1.78
CA PHE A 629 -6.65 6.43 1.79
C PHE A 629 -5.20 6.20 2.27
N MET A 630 -4.89 5.02 2.81
CA MET A 630 -3.56 4.63 3.29
C MET A 630 -2.61 4.28 2.12
N ALA A 631 -2.33 5.26 1.26
CA ALA A 631 -1.54 5.12 0.04
C ALA A 631 -0.02 5.09 0.27
N HIS A 632 0.45 4.24 1.18
CA HIS A 632 1.87 4.14 1.53
C HIS A 632 2.75 3.78 0.33
N HIS A 633 2.22 3.16 -0.72
CA HIS A 633 2.93 2.92 -1.97
C HIS A 633 3.39 4.21 -2.67
N ALA A 634 2.69 5.33 -2.47
CA ALA A 634 2.92 6.57 -3.21
C ALA A 634 4.34 7.14 -3.06
N PRO A 635 4.87 7.41 -1.84
CA PRO A 635 6.24 7.91 -1.70
C PRO A 635 7.28 6.92 -2.24
N TRP A 636 7.07 5.61 -2.13
CA TRP A 636 7.99 4.61 -2.69
C TRP A 636 7.98 4.58 -4.22
N MET A 637 6.79 4.66 -4.84
CA MET A 637 6.63 4.75 -6.29
C MET A 637 7.22 6.05 -6.85
N LEU A 638 7.09 7.17 -6.12
CA LEU A 638 7.69 8.44 -6.51
C LEU A 638 9.22 8.37 -6.51
N ARG A 639 9.83 7.68 -5.54
CA ARG A 639 11.29 7.42 -5.53
C ARG A 639 11.73 6.55 -6.69
N LEU A 640 11.03 5.44 -6.92
CA LEU A 640 11.34 4.56 -8.04
C LEU A 640 11.24 5.31 -9.36
N SER A 641 10.20 6.12 -9.54
CA SER A 641 10.05 6.96 -10.73
C SER A 641 11.24 7.90 -10.93
N ALA A 642 11.72 8.57 -9.88
CA ALA A 642 12.89 9.44 -9.98
C ALA A 642 14.18 8.68 -10.32
N LEU A 643 14.31 7.42 -9.87
CA LEU A 643 15.48 6.58 -10.12
C LEU A 643 15.46 5.90 -11.49
N THR A 644 14.28 5.56 -12.01
CA THR A 644 14.13 4.76 -13.25
C THR A 644 13.56 5.55 -14.42
N GLY A 645 13.00 6.74 -14.20
CA GLY A 645 12.29 7.53 -15.20
C GLY A 645 10.87 7.03 -15.50
N ASP A 646 10.31 6.11 -14.71
CA ASP A 646 8.97 5.58 -14.95
C ASP A 646 7.87 6.58 -14.55
N ALA A 647 7.36 7.32 -15.53
CA ALA A 647 6.32 8.33 -15.33
C ALA A 647 4.97 7.75 -14.86
N PHE A 648 4.69 6.47 -15.10
CA PHE A 648 3.45 5.83 -14.62
C PHE A 648 3.42 5.73 -13.12
N LEU A 649 4.53 5.33 -12.50
CA LEU A 649 4.65 5.26 -11.05
C LEU A 649 4.56 6.65 -10.41
N HIS A 650 5.12 7.68 -11.06
CA HIS A 650 4.94 9.08 -10.65
C HIS A 650 3.48 9.51 -10.68
N ASP A 651 2.78 9.27 -11.79
CA ASP A 651 1.39 9.69 -11.95
C ASP A 651 0.49 8.97 -10.94
N ILE A 652 0.71 7.68 -10.68
CA ILE A 652 0.03 6.92 -9.63
C ILE A 652 0.23 7.56 -8.25
N ALA A 653 1.47 7.87 -7.88
CA ALA A 653 1.78 8.47 -6.59
C ALA A 653 1.08 9.82 -6.40
N ARG A 654 1.08 10.66 -7.44
CA ARG A 654 0.38 11.94 -7.43
C ARG A 654 -1.13 11.78 -7.31
N TRP A 655 -1.71 10.87 -8.09
CA TRP A 655 -3.12 10.50 -7.99
C TRP A 655 -3.50 10.09 -6.57
N ALA A 656 -2.64 9.35 -5.88
CA ALA A 656 -2.92 8.80 -4.56
C ALA A 656 -2.91 9.83 -3.42
N VAL A 657 -2.20 10.97 -3.57
CA VAL A 657 -1.96 11.92 -2.45
C VAL A 657 -2.50 13.33 -2.73
N ILE A 658 -2.21 13.90 -3.89
CA ILE A 658 -2.37 15.34 -4.12
C ILE A 658 -3.84 15.75 -4.21
N GLY A 659 -4.22 16.78 -3.45
CA GLY A 659 -5.54 17.42 -3.49
C GLY A 659 -6.72 16.56 -3.02
N ARG A 660 -6.50 15.53 -2.18
CA ARG A 660 -7.57 14.61 -1.72
C ARG A 660 -8.27 14.98 -0.43
N TYR A 661 -7.54 15.53 0.52
CA TYR A 661 -8.03 15.69 1.89
C TYR A 661 -7.38 16.88 2.56
N ARG A 662 -8.09 17.45 3.54
CA ARG A 662 -7.60 18.56 4.37
C ARG A 662 -7.30 18.15 5.81
N SER A 663 -7.65 16.93 6.20
CA SER A 663 -7.43 16.32 7.52
C SER A 663 -7.52 14.79 7.35
N PHE A 664 -7.59 14.03 8.43
CA PHE A 664 -7.76 12.58 8.36
C PHE A 664 -9.11 12.24 7.69
N PRO A 665 -9.10 11.58 6.51
CA PRO A 665 -10.31 11.37 5.69
C PRO A 665 -11.10 10.11 6.10
N GLY A 666 -10.69 9.46 7.19
CA GLY A 666 -11.09 8.10 7.51
C GLY A 666 -10.40 7.07 6.63
N TYR A 667 -10.97 5.86 6.55
CA TYR A 667 -10.23 4.73 6.02
C TYR A 667 -10.39 4.51 4.51
N HIS A 668 -11.64 4.52 4.00
CA HIS A 668 -11.96 4.04 2.65
C HIS A 668 -13.01 4.85 1.90
N ILE A 669 -13.10 4.58 0.60
CA ILE A 669 -14.14 5.03 -0.33
C ILE A 669 -14.99 3.81 -0.68
N ASN A 670 -16.15 3.65 -0.05
CA ASN A 670 -17.00 2.45 -0.19
C ASN A 670 -18.46 2.72 -0.54
N THR A 671 -18.81 3.98 -0.76
CA THR A 671 -20.20 4.41 -1.01
C THR A 671 -20.24 5.42 -2.14
N ALA A 672 -21.40 6.01 -2.41
CA ALA A 672 -21.52 7.05 -3.44
C ALA A 672 -20.49 8.18 -3.24
N ARG A 673 -20.14 8.84 -4.35
CA ARG A 673 -19.16 9.92 -4.32
C ARG A 673 -19.67 11.11 -3.50
N THR A 674 -18.77 11.71 -2.73
CA THR A 674 -19.06 12.80 -1.79
C THR A 674 -17.80 13.59 -1.50
N THR A 675 -17.96 14.86 -1.09
CA THR A 675 -16.88 15.73 -0.61
C THR A 675 -16.71 15.68 0.91
N VAL A 676 -17.50 14.87 1.64
CA VAL A 676 -17.56 14.93 3.11
C VAL A 676 -16.21 14.64 3.77
N TYR A 677 -15.45 13.67 3.25
CA TYR A 677 -14.13 13.27 3.77
C TYR A 677 -13.03 14.29 3.46
N GLU A 678 -13.25 15.17 2.47
CA GLU A 678 -12.31 16.20 2.07
C GLU A 678 -12.29 17.39 3.04
N LYS A 679 -13.28 17.46 3.96
CA LYS A 679 -13.46 18.59 4.87
C LYS A 679 -12.52 18.48 6.07
N ALA A 680 -11.92 19.61 6.48
CA ALA A 680 -10.97 19.64 7.60
C ALA A 680 -11.60 19.14 8.92
N GLY A 681 -12.87 19.46 9.17
CA GLY A 681 -13.61 19.01 10.34
C GLY A 681 -14.26 17.63 10.19
N TYR A 682 -13.91 16.83 9.18
CA TYR A 682 -14.55 15.54 8.94
C TYR A 682 -14.39 14.58 10.13
N ALA A 683 -13.17 14.39 10.61
CA ALA A 683 -12.87 13.45 11.69
C ALA A 683 -13.14 14.01 13.10
N LEU A 684 -13.50 15.29 13.25
CA LEU A 684 -13.73 15.94 14.54
C LEU A 684 -15.14 15.65 15.08
N ARG A 685 -15.46 14.36 15.23
CA ARG A 685 -16.77 13.86 15.65
C ARG A 685 -16.64 12.59 16.48
N PRO A 686 -17.61 12.30 17.37
CA PRO A 686 -17.66 11.01 18.07
C PRO A 686 -17.70 9.83 17.10
N HIS A 687 -17.21 8.66 17.55
CA HIS A 687 -17.13 7.44 16.74
C HIS A 687 -18.48 7.08 16.09
N GLU A 688 -19.57 7.16 16.84
CA GLU A 688 -20.93 6.81 16.42
C GLU A 688 -21.54 7.80 15.42
N ALA A 689 -20.89 8.95 15.21
CA ALA A 689 -21.29 9.96 14.23
C ALA A 689 -20.50 9.88 12.91
N MET A 690 -19.61 8.90 12.75
CA MET A 690 -18.82 8.69 11.54
C MET A 690 -19.47 7.63 10.65
N SER A 691 -20.41 8.03 9.77
CA SER A 691 -21.21 7.07 8.99
C SER A 691 -20.80 6.91 7.51
N TYR A 692 -19.97 7.80 6.96
CA TYR A 692 -19.55 7.72 5.55
C TYR A 692 -18.53 6.61 5.29
N ASN A 693 -17.53 6.48 6.16
CA ASN A 693 -16.54 5.41 6.16
C ASN A 693 -16.12 5.09 7.60
N SER A 694 -15.33 4.04 7.78
CA SER A 694 -14.82 3.64 9.09
C SER A 694 -13.55 4.42 9.47
N ILE A 695 -13.26 4.44 10.77
CA ILE A 695 -12.04 5.03 11.34
C ILE A 695 -11.24 3.93 12.04
N HIS A 696 -10.03 3.65 11.55
CA HIS A 696 -9.04 2.85 12.27
C HIS A 696 -8.05 3.80 12.93
N TYR A 697 -8.24 4.06 14.22
CA TYR A 697 -7.51 5.13 14.93
C TYR A 697 -6.00 4.90 14.99
N ASN A 698 -5.56 3.65 14.85
CA ASN A 698 -4.14 3.30 14.74
C ASN A 698 -3.52 3.69 13.38
N HIS A 699 -4.30 4.16 12.40
CA HIS A 699 -3.83 4.60 11.08
C HIS A 699 -3.55 6.10 10.99
N VAL A 700 -3.92 6.89 12.00
CA VAL A 700 -3.71 8.35 12.01
C VAL A 700 -2.22 8.70 11.90
N TRP A 701 -1.39 8.10 12.75
CA TRP A 701 0.05 8.34 12.73
C TRP A 701 0.73 7.80 11.46
N PRO A 702 0.48 6.56 11.00
CA PRO A 702 0.97 6.10 9.70
C PRO A 702 0.62 7.03 8.54
N MET A 703 -0.60 7.58 8.49
CA MET A 703 -0.98 8.52 7.45
C MET A 703 -0.17 9.82 7.53
N ALA A 704 -0.01 10.40 8.72
CA ALA A 704 0.83 11.59 8.90
C ALA A 704 2.26 11.34 8.44
N SER A 705 2.84 10.19 8.80
CA SER A 705 4.16 9.76 8.35
C SER A 705 4.26 9.55 6.85
N MET A 706 3.23 8.97 6.22
CA MET A 706 3.14 8.86 4.76
C MET A 706 3.17 10.24 4.08
N LEU A 707 2.52 11.26 4.65
CA LEU A 707 2.51 12.60 4.05
C LEU A 707 3.85 13.32 4.24
N LEU A 708 4.47 13.20 5.42
CA LEU A 708 5.83 13.70 5.63
C LEU A 708 6.79 13.03 4.64
N ASP A 709 6.66 11.72 4.48
CA ASP A 709 7.50 10.97 3.54
C ASP A 709 7.31 11.41 2.09
N TYR A 710 6.06 11.62 1.68
CA TYR A 710 5.75 12.16 0.36
C TYR A 710 6.35 13.55 0.16
N LEU A 711 6.24 14.46 1.13
CA LEU A 711 6.81 15.81 1.06
C LEU A 711 8.34 15.79 0.88
N VAL A 712 9.03 14.97 1.68
CA VAL A 712 10.49 14.80 1.59
C VAL A 712 10.89 14.18 0.25
N THR A 713 10.16 13.14 -0.17
CA THR A 713 10.42 12.46 -1.44
C THR A 713 10.19 13.37 -2.65
N ASP A 714 9.11 14.16 -2.68
CA ASP A 714 8.79 15.06 -3.79
C ASP A 714 9.89 16.13 -3.95
N ALA A 715 10.40 16.69 -2.84
CA ALA A 715 11.53 17.61 -2.87
C ALA A 715 12.83 16.93 -3.32
N TRP A 716 13.12 15.73 -2.83
CA TRP A 716 14.29 14.95 -3.24
C TRP A 716 14.27 14.63 -4.74
N ALA A 717 13.14 14.14 -5.24
CA ALA A 717 12.94 13.77 -6.65
C ALA A 717 13.07 14.99 -7.57
N ARG A 718 12.34 16.08 -7.29
CA ARG A 718 12.38 17.31 -8.11
C ARG A 718 13.74 18.00 -8.07
N SER A 719 14.48 17.85 -6.96
CA SER A 719 15.82 18.43 -6.80
C SER A 719 16.95 17.56 -7.33
N ALA A 720 16.65 16.37 -7.87
CA ALA A 720 17.64 15.37 -8.25
C ALA A 720 18.66 15.09 -7.11
N GLY A 721 18.17 14.99 -5.88
CA GLY A 721 18.98 14.71 -4.69
C GLY A 721 19.78 15.89 -4.12
N ALA A 722 19.60 17.10 -4.66
CA ALA A 722 20.19 18.31 -4.07
C ALA A 722 19.54 18.68 -2.73
N VAL A 723 18.30 18.27 -2.50
CA VAL A 723 17.63 18.23 -1.20
C VAL A 723 17.58 16.77 -0.76
N SER A 724 18.19 16.43 0.36
CA SER A 724 18.29 15.04 0.81
C SER A 724 18.46 14.98 2.32
N PHE A 725 17.70 14.10 2.98
CA PHE A 725 17.77 13.88 4.42
C PHE A 725 17.99 12.40 4.71
N PRO A 726 18.82 12.05 5.72
CA PRO A 726 18.96 10.67 6.17
C PRO A 726 17.64 10.13 6.69
N ASP A 727 17.42 8.83 6.47
CA ASP A 727 16.17 8.15 6.82
C ASP A 727 16.39 6.83 7.56
N GLN A 728 15.34 6.41 8.27
CA GLN A 728 15.18 5.05 8.77
C GLN A 728 13.89 4.43 8.24
N TYR A 729 13.71 3.12 8.44
CA TYR A 729 12.55 2.40 7.94
C TYR A 729 11.47 2.24 9.01
N ILE A 730 10.27 2.70 8.71
CA ILE A 730 9.06 2.38 9.47
C ILE A 730 8.39 1.20 8.76
N GLU A 731 8.63 -0.03 9.25
CA GLU A 731 7.99 -1.23 8.67
C GLU A 731 6.50 -1.31 9.05
N GLY A 732 6.16 -0.96 10.29
CA GLY A 732 4.80 -1.12 10.80
C GLY A 732 4.29 -2.56 10.66
N TYR A 733 3.05 -2.71 10.19
CA TYR A 733 2.50 -3.98 9.75
C TYR A 733 1.75 -3.83 8.42
N ALA A 734 1.59 -4.94 7.68
CA ALA A 734 0.94 -4.95 6.37
C ALA A 734 1.59 -3.94 5.41
N TYR A 735 0.80 -2.99 4.88
CA TYR A 735 1.24 -2.00 3.91
C TYR A 735 1.58 -0.64 4.55
N LEU A 736 1.52 -0.48 5.88
CA LEU A 736 1.74 0.79 6.59
C LEU A 736 3.24 1.14 6.71
N GLN A 737 3.91 1.20 5.56
CA GLN A 737 5.36 1.28 5.42
C GLN A 737 5.79 2.66 4.90
N SER A 738 6.64 3.35 5.65
CA SER A 738 7.12 4.71 5.32
C SER A 738 8.60 4.87 5.69
N ARG A 739 9.20 5.99 5.28
CA ARG A 739 10.49 6.42 5.83
C ARG A 739 10.30 7.32 7.05
N PHE A 740 11.24 7.17 7.98
CA PHE A 740 11.39 7.98 9.18
C PHE A 740 12.38 9.12 8.95
N TYR A 741 12.04 10.36 9.31
CA TYR A 741 12.97 11.49 9.23
C TYR A 741 13.11 12.28 10.54
N GLY A 742 14.13 13.16 10.59
CA GLY A 742 14.34 14.10 11.70
C GLY A 742 15.44 13.73 12.70
N HIS A 743 15.86 12.45 12.77
CA HIS A 743 16.94 12.02 13.68
C HIS A 743 18.31 12.62 13.35
N ARG A 744 18.65 12.77 12.06
CA ARG A 744 19.97 13.25 11.61
C ARG A 744 19.86 14.43 10.64
N PRO A 745 20.88 15.32 10.60
CA PRO A 745 20.92 16.40 9.62
C PRO A 745 21.18 15.87 8.21
N GLY A 746 20.57 16.53 7.22
CA GLY A 746 20.78 16.32 5.79
C GLY A 746 21.41 17.52 5.11
N LYS A 747 21.06 17.71 3.82
CA LYS A 747 21.60 18.76 2.96
C LYS A 747 20.56 19.41 2.07
N ILE A 748 20.76 20.68 1.74
CA ILE A 748 19.96 21.46 0.77
C ILE A 748 20.91 22.27 -0.12
N TYR A 749 20.99 21.96 -1.41
CA TYR A 749 21.79 22.69 -2.41
C TYR A 749 23.23 23.02 -1.97
N GLY A 750 23.92 22.03 -1.37
CA GLY A 750 25.29 22.18 -0.86
C GLY A 750 25.41 22.82 0.53
N LEU A 751 24.28 23.11 1.18
CA LEU A 751 24.22 23.45 2.60
C LEU A 751 24.17 22.16 3.41
N ASP A 752 25.22 21.87 4.17
CA ASP A 752 25.30 20.71 5.04
C ASP A 752 24.78 21.00 6.45
N GLY A 753 24.53 19.93 7.22
CA GLY A 753 24.11 20.06 8.61
C GLY A 753 22.65 20.51 8.79
N MET A 754 21.83 20.42 7.74
CA MET A 754 20.45 20.91 7.72
C MET A 754 19.52 19.94 8.46
N ARG A 755 18.95 20.34 9.60
CA ARG A 755 17.95 19.56 10.34
C ARG A 755 16.55 19.92 9.87
N LEU A 756 15.73 18.91 9.54
CA LEU A 756 14.32 19.13 9.20
C LEU A 756 13.59 19.80 10.36
N TRP A 757 12.75 20.77 10.03
CA TRP A 757 12.05 21.61 10.99
C TRP A 757 10.77 22.15 10.37
N LEU A 758 9.64 21.55 10.74
CA LEU A 758 8.31 21.81 10.22
C LEU A 758 7.33 22.12 11.36
N PRO A 759 7.52 23.20 12.14
CA PRO A 759 6.59 23.57 13.19
C PRO A 759 5.30 24.13 12.58
N ASP A 760 4.21 24.02 13.33
CA ASP A 760 2.90 24.49 12.89
C ASP A 760 2.90 25.99 12.58
N GLY A 761 2.30 26.35 11.45
CA GLY A 761 2.17 27.75 11.03
C GLY A 761 3.47 28.45 10.65
N LEU A 762 4.59 27.73 10.44
CA LEU A 762 5.87 28.34 10.04
C LEU A 762 5.72 29.25 8.83
N VAL A 763 5.05 28.75 7.79
CA VAL A 763 4.77 29.46 6.55
C VAL A 763 3.27 29.68 6.45
N THR A 764 2.87 30.93 6.29
CA THR A 764 1.48 31.35 6.02
C THR A 764 1.41 32.16 4.72
N GLY A 765 0.19 32.41 4.24
CA GLY A 765 -0.05 33.04 2.94
C GLY A 765 0.36 32.14 1.77
N GLY A 766 0.73 32.75 0.64
CA GLY A 766 1.17 32.03 -0.54
C GLY A 766 0.04 31.50 -1.44
N SER A 767 0.24 30.31 -2.00
CA SER A 767 -0.70 29.61 -2.88
C SER A 767 -0.91 28.19 -2.38
N GLU A 768 -2.14 27.69 -2.43
CA GLU A 768 -2.46 26.29 -2.06
C GLU A 768 -1.67 25.26 -2.89
N GLU A 769 -1.19 25.65 -4.07
CA GLU A 769 -0.38 24.82 -4.97
C GLU A 769 1.05 24.60 -4.51
N LEU A 770 1.53 25.38 -3.53
CA LEU A 770 2.89 25.27 -3.02
C LEU A 770 2.91 24.47 -1.72
N ASN A 771 3.43 23.25 -1.80
CA ASN A 771 3.88 22.53 -0.62
C ASN A 771 5.29 23.01 -0.24
N TYR A 772 5.69 22.84 1.01
CA TYR A 772 7.04 23.22 1.45
C TYR A 772 7.71 22.22 2.39
N LEU A 773 9.03 22.23 2.38
CA LEU A 773 9.89 21.70 3.43
C LEU A 773 10.68 22.85 4.06
N ALA A 774 11.01 22.69 5.34
CA ALA A 774 11.83 23.64 6.06
C ALA A 774 12.90 22.90 6.85
N ALA A 775 14.08 23.52 6.94
CA ALA A 775 15.21 22.97 7.66
C ALA A 775 16.13 24.09 8.15
N HIS A 776 16.97 23.82 9.14
CA HIS A 776 17.92 24.80 9.66
C HIS A 776 19.27 24.18 10.02
N ASN A 777 20.30 25.01 10.07
CA ASN A 777 21.59 24.68 10.66
C ASN A 777 22.06 25.85 11.54
N ALA A 778 23.36 25.90 11.87
CA ALA A 778 23.92 27.01 12.66
C ALA A 778 23.97 28.35 11.90
N ASP A 779 23.95 28.31 10.57
CA ASP A 779 24.14 29.47 9.70
C ASP A 779 22.83 30.12 9.23
N GLY A 780 21.69 29.43 9.35
CA GLY A 780 20.42 29.94 8.86
C GLY A 780 19.30 28.91 8.70
N VAL A 781 18.23 29.36 8.04
CA VAL A 781 17.01 28.58 7.76
C VAL A 781 16.77 28.47 6.26
N ALA A 782 16.50 27.26 5.77
CA ALA A 782 16.09 26.98 4.41
C ALA A 782 14.59 26.68 4.31
N LEU A 783 13.98 27.13 3.22
CA LEU A 783 12.65 26.71 2.79
C LEU A 783 12.74 26.19 1.36
N VAL A 784 12.12 25.05 1.09
CA VAL A 784 12.04 24.42 -0.23
C VAL A 784 10.58 24.32 -0.61
N PHE A 785 10.19 24.87 -1.75
CA PHE A 785 8.82 24.88 -2.25
C PHE A 785 8.67 23.99 -3.47
N THR A 786 7.65 23.14 -3.49
CA THR A 786 7.29 22.27 -4.62
C THR A 786 5.91 22.67 -5.16
N ASN A 787 5.84 22.93 -6.47
CA ASN A 787 4.61 23.35 -7.13
C ASN A 787 3.82 22.16 -7.65
N GLN A 788 2.61 21.98 -7.12
CA GLN A 788 1.71 20.89 -7.51
C GLN A 788 0.84 21.24 -8.74
N SER A 789 0.88 22.50 -9.19
CA SER A 789 0.16 22.97 -10.38
C SER A 789 0.90 22.68 -11.68
N PHE A 790 0.14 22.53 -12.76
CA PHE A 790 0.63 22.49 -14.14
C PHE A 790 0.98 23.89 -14.70
N ALA A 791 0.77 24.95 -13.93
CA ALA A 791 1.16 26.32 -14.27
C ALA A 791 2.24 26.84 -13.30
N PRO A 792 3.12 27.78 -13.73
CA PRO A 792 4.02 28.47 -12.81
C PRO A 792 3.24 29.22 -11.73
N VAL A 793 3.72 29.16 -10.50
CA VAL A 793 3.12 29.85 -9.36
C VAL A 793 4.06 30.95 -8.88
N ARG A 794 3.51 32.16 -8.75
CA ARG A 794 4.17 33.30 -8.10
C ARG A 794 3.40 33.64 -6.85
N ALA A 795 4.08 33.60 -5.71
CA ALA A 795 3.45 33.74 -4.41
C ALA A 795 4.30 34.61 -3.49
N ARG A 796 3.67 35.29 -2.53
CA ARG A 796 4.34 35.85 -1.35
C ARG A 796 3.99 34.97 -0.17
N VAL A 797 5.01 34.48 0.52
CA VAL A 797 4.86 33.69 1.73
C VAL A 797 5.31 34.51 2.93
N THR A 798 4.64 34.34 4.06
CA THR A 798 4.95 35.03 5.32
C THR A 798 5.49 34.03 6.32
N LEU A 799 6.59 34.37 7.00
CA LEU A 799 7.13 33.55 8.08
C LEU A 799 6.64 34.04 9.43
N ASP A 800 6.23 33.12 10.30
CA ASP A 800 5.83 33.44 11.66
C ASP A 800 7.07 33.83 12.51
N PRO A 801 7.20 35.10 12.94
CA PRO A 801 8.35 35.55 13.73
C PRO A 801 8.47 34.84 15.08
N ALA A 802 7.36 34.31 15.63
CA ALA A 802 7.37 33.58 16.89
C ALA A 802 8.14 32.25 16.79
N ARG A 803 8.40 31.77 15.57
CA ARG A 803 9.21 30.57 15.29
C ARG A 803 10.71 30.85 15.26
N PHE A 804 11.15 32.09 15.49
CA PHE A 804 12.56 32.48 15.42
C PHE A 804 13.04 33.12 16.73
N ALA A 805 14.27 32.80 17.12
CA ALA A 805 14.99 33.52 18.17
C ALA A 805 15.62 34.80 17.60
N ALA A 806 16.05 34.76 16.34
CA ALA A 806 16.49 35.91 15.58
C ALA A 806 16.13 35.74 14.10
N LEU A 807 15.62 36.80 13.48
CA LEU A 807 15.36 36.87 12.04
C LEU A 807 15.79 38.25 11.53
N PRO A 808 17.09 38.45 11.26
CA PRO A 808 17.65 39.78 11.04
C PRO A 808 17.09 40.47 9.79
N GLU A 809 16.59 41.70 9.94
CA GLU A 809 16.34 42.56 8.79
C GLU A 809 17.65 42.78 8.03
N GLY A 810 17.60 42.75 6.70
CA GLY A 810 18.81 42.85 5.88
C GLY A 810 19.55 41.52 5.68
N ALA A 811 19.07 40.40 6.26
CA ALA A 811 19.69 39.09 6.06
C ALA A 811 19.74 38.72 4.58
N ARG A 812 20.90 38.21 4.13
CA ARG A 812 21.07 37.75 2.74
C ARG A 812 20.25 36.48 2.52
N ILE A 813 19.50 36.46 1.41
CA ILE A 813 18.74 35.30 0.96
C ILE A 813 19.43 34.69 -0.26
N ARG A 814 19.95 33.47 -0.12
CA ARG A 814 20.36 32.64 -1.26
C ARG A 814 19.12 31.99 -1.87
N ARG A 815 19.03 31.91 -3.20
CA ARG A 815 17.84 31.44 -3.91
C ARG A 815 18.20 30.44 -5.00
N TRP A 816 17.36 29.42 -5.15
CA TRP A 816 17.40 28.45 -6.23
C TRP A 816 16.03 28.34 -6.89
N VAL A 817 15.99 28.31 -8.22
CA VAL A 817 14.77 28.09 -9.01
C VAL A 817 15.11 27.07 -10.08
N ALA A 818 14.28 26.02 -10.21
CA ALA A 818 14.54 24.91 -11.14
C ALA A 818 15.95 24.32 -10.98
N ASN A 819 16.36 24.07 -9.74
CA ASN A 819 17.67 23.52 -9.36
C ASN A 819 18.88 24.40 -9.71
N LYS A 820 18.68 25.66 -10.10
CA LYS A 820 19.76 26.59 -10.46
C LYS A 820 19.82 27.75 -9.46
N PRO A 821 21.02 28.16 -9.01
CA PRO A 821 21.16 29.37 -8.22
C PRO A 821 20.71 30.57 -9.06
N VAL A 822 19.95 31.48 -8.45
CA VAL A 822 19.51 32.74 -9.06
C VAL A 822 19.98 33.92 -8.22
N ALA A 823 19.77 35.15 -8.71
CA ALA A 823 20.14 36.35 -7.97
C ALA A 823 19.53 36.32 -6.56
N GLY A 824 20.38 36.57 -5.56
CA GLY A 824 19.97 36.62 -4.17
C GLY A 824 18.97 37.75 -3.90
N ALA A 825 18.35 37.68 -2.74
CA ALA A 825 17.49 38.74 -2.23
C ALA A 825 17.94 39.14 -0.82
N VAL A 826 17.22 40.08 -0.22
CA VAL A 826 17.43 40.52 1.15
C VAL A 826 16.13 40.32 1.91
N TRP A 827 16.22 39.80 3.13
CA TRP A 827 15.09 39.67 4.03
C TRP A 827 14.62 41.05 4.48
N ASN A 828 13.33 41.34 4.31
CA ASN A 828 12.73 42.60 4.71
C ASN A 828 11.99 42.47 6.06
N SER A 829 11.79 43.59 6.74
CA SER A 829 11.06 43.64 8.01
C SER A 829 9.56 43.31 7.91
N SER A 830 9.01 43.17 6.70
CA SER A 830 7.58 42.84 6.51
C SER A 830 7.25 41.37 6.75
N GLY A 831 8.26 40.51 6.95
CA GLY A 831 8.05 39.08 7.17
C GLY A 831 7.69 38.30 5.90
N GLU A 832 7.79 38.92 4.72
CA GLU A 832 7.32 38.36 3.46
C GLU A 832 8.48 38.02 2.51
N VAL A 833 8.37 36.89 1.81
CA VAL A 833 9.29 36.51 0.72
C VAL A 833 8.52 36.17 -0.54
N GLY A 834 8.94 36.77 -1.66
CA GLY A 834 8.48 36.39 -2.99
C GLY A 834 9.13 35.09 -3.47
N ILE A 835 8.31 34.13 -3.85
CA ILE A 835 8.72 32.83 -4.39
C ILE A 835 8.12 32.66 -5.79
N ASP A 836 8.97 32.32 -6.74
CA ASP A 836 8.59 31.98 -8.12
C ASP A 836 8.92 30.50 -8.34
N VAL A 837 7.91 29.66 -8.50
CA VAL A 837 8.08 28.21 -8.70
C VAL A 837 7.53 27.82 -10.07
N PRO A 838 8.35 27.21 -10.96
CA PRO A 838 7.88 26.73 -12.26
C PRO A 838 6.74 25.71 -12.14
N ALA A 839 5.98 25.50 -13.22
CA ALA A 839 4.98 24.43 -13.31
C ALA A 839 5.60 23.07 -12.98
N GLY A 840 5.00 22.31 -12.05
CA GLY A 840 5.61 21.06 -11.56
C GLY A 840 7.04 21.23 -11.03
N GLY A 841 7.42 22.45 -10.65
CA GLY A 841 8.81 22.81 -10.38
C GLY A 841 9.15 22.81 -8.89
N ILE A 842 10.39 23.21 -8.63
CA ILE A 842 10.93 23.42 -7.30
C ILE A 842 11.65 24.76 -7.22
N ALA A 843 11.55 25.42 -6.07
CA ALA A 843 12.37 26.57 -5.71
C ALA A 843 12.81 26.44 -4.26
N ALA A 844 13.92 27.07 -3.88
CA ALA A 844 14.37 27.10 -2.50
C ALA A 844 14.97 28.45 -2.15
N ILE A 845 14.90 28.79 -0.87
CA ILE A 845 15.58 29.95 -0.29
C ILE A 845 16.36 29.52 0.95
N PHE A 846 17.45 30.24 1.26
CA PHE A 846 18.16 30.15 2.53
C PHE A 846 18.40 31.54 3.09
N ILE A 847 17.87 31.79 4.28
CA ILE A 847 17.94 33.07 4.99
C ILE A 847 19.11 32.99 5.97
N GLU A 848 20.18 33.72 5.67
CA GLU A 848 21.43 33.69 6.45
C GLU A 848 21.29 34.41 7.78
N GLY A 849 21.81 33.81 8.85
CA GLY A 849 21.73 34.35 10.21
C GLY A 849 20.35 34.20 10.87
N ALA A 850 19.37 33.56 10.22
CA ALA A 850 18.10 33.21 10.85
C ALA A 850 18.31 32.10 11.89
N ILE A 851 17.88 32.34 13.14
CA ILE A 851 18.02 31.39 14.25
C ILE A 851 16.61 30.91 14.62
N PRO A 852 16.27 29.62 14.40
CA PRO A 852 14.95 29.09 14.69
C PRO A 852 14.75 28.83 16.19
N ARG A 853 13.48 28.72 16.60
CA ARG A 853 13.05 28.10 17.86
C ARG A 853 12.53 26.69 17.53
N PRO A 854 13.39 25.65 17.64
CA PRO A 854 13.03 24.31 17.17
C PRO A 854 11.97 23.60 18.01
N GLY A 855 11.62 24.11 19.19
CA GLY A 855 10.70 23.44 20.11
C GLY A 855 11.40 22.36 20.93
N TRP A 856 10.71 21.24 21.17
CA TRP A 856 11.25 20.06 21.83
C TRP A 856 12.30 19.35 20.97
N THR A 857 13.35 18.85 21.62
CA THR A 857 14.36 17.97 21.01
C THR A 857 14.83 16.98 22.09
N PRO A 858 15.33 15.79 21.73
CA PRO A 858 15.81 14.80 22.69
C PRO A 858 17.05 15.24 23.50
N GLY A 859 17.71 16.33 23.07
CA GLY A 859 18.92 16.84 23.69
C GLY A 859 20.20 16.36 22.98
N ASN A 860 21.32 16.35 23.70
CA ASN A 860 22.59 15.86 23.18
C ASN A 860 22.72 14.35 23.38
N ASP A 861 23.61 13.74 22.62
CA ASP A 861 24.00 12.35 22.84
C ASP A 861 24.66 12.18 24.21
N LEU A 862 24.42 11.03 24.83
CA LEU A 862 25.01 10.70 26.11
C LEU A 862 26.50 10.40 25.96
N ALA A 863 27.30 10.76 26.97
CA ALA A 863 28.72 10.41 27.00
C ALA A 863 28.95 8.88 27.04
N LYS A 864 27.99 8.15 27.65
CA LYS A 864 27.93 6.69 27.67
C LYS A 864 26.47 6.28 27.45
N PRO A 865 26.20 5.27 26.60
CA PRO A 865 24.86 4.71 26.46
C PRO A 865 24.29 4.26 27.80
N VAL A 866 22.97 4.35 27.97
CA VAL A 866 22.30 3.63 29.05
C VAL A 866 22.46 2.12 28.77
N SER A 867 23.31 1.50 29.57
CA SER A 867 23.73 0.10 29.43
C SER A 867 23.07 -0.77 30.49
N GLY A 868 22.61 -1.94 30.07
CA GLY A 868 21.81 -2.85 30.89
C GLY A 868 20.61 -3.27 30.07
N GLY A 869 20.61 -4.52 29.60
CA GLY A 869 19.46 -5.10 28.90
C GLY A 869 18.22 -5.13 29.81
N VAL A 870 17.16 -5.80 29.37
CA VAL A 870 15.93 -5.89 30.16
C VAL A 870 16.21 -6.54 31.52
N MET A 871 16.03 -5.77 32.60
CA MET A 871 16.24 -6.22 33.97
C MET A 871 15.07 -7.08 34.42
N LYS A 872 15.37 -8.22 35.06
CA LYS A 872 14.38 -9.09 35.69
C LYS A 872 14.35 -8.83 37.18
N LEU A 873 13.15 -8.62 37.72
CA LEU A 873 12.94 -8.13 39.07
C LEU A 873 11.91 -8.99 39.80
N ALA A 874 11.95 -8.94 41.14
CA ALA A 874 10.85 -9.38 42.00
C ALA A 874 10.03 -8.15 42.43
N PRO A 875 8.72 -8.29 42.74
CA PRO A 875 7.94 -9.52 42.82
C PRO A 875 7.53 -10.07 41.44
N GLY A 876 7.30 -11.38 41.35
CA GLY A 876 6.86 -12.05 40.12
C GLY A 876 7.90 -12.04 39.01
N ASP A 877 7.44 -11.84 37.78
CA ASP A 877 8.25 -11.68 36.57
C ASP A 877 8.28 -10.21 36.12
N ALA A 878 8.57 -9.31 37.05
CA ALA A 878 8.72 -7.89 36.78
C ALA A 878 9.90 -7.61 35.83
N ARG A 879 9.74 -6.58 35.00
CA ARG A 879 10.67 -6.14 33.98
C ARG A 879 10.94 -4.65 34.11
N ALA A 880 12.18 -4.22 33.93
CA ALA A 880 12.51 -2.80 33.84
C ALA A 880 13.64 -2.54 32.83
N MET A 881 13.66 -1.34 32.27
CA MET A 881 14.70 -0.88 31.35
C MET A 881 14.83 0.64 31.41
N VAL A 882 16.06 1.12 31.23
CA VAL A 882 16.33 2.56 31.03
C VAL A 882 16.46 2.81 29.54
N LEU A 883 15.73 3.80 29.06
CA LEU A 883 15.68 4.19 27.66
C LEU A 883 16.13 5.65 27.53
N SER A 884 16.82 5.97 26.46
CA SER A 884 17.31 7.31 26.17
C SER A 884 17.37 7.61 24.68
N LEU A 885 16.77 8.73 24.28
CA LEU A 885 17.01 9.35 22.97
C LEU A 885 18.06 10.48 23.05
N GLY A 886 18.46 10.88 24.27
CA GLY A 886 19.40 11.96 24.54
C GLY A 886 19.32 12.42 26.00
N ASP A 887 20.19 13.36 26.38
CA ASP A 887 20.35 13.87 27.75
C ASP A 887 19.09 14.56 28.34
N ARG A 888 18.12 14.94 27.50
CA ARG A 888 16.82 15.50 27.90
C ARG A 888 15.65 14.56 27.66
N SER A 889 15.91 13.32 27.27
CA SER A 889 14.88 12.32 26.97
C SER A 889 15.35 10.94 27.40
N THR A 890 15.65 10.83 28.69
CA THR A 890 16.01 9.59 29.38
C THR A 890 14.92 9.24 30.38
N TRP A 891 14.43 8.00 30.37
CA TRP A 891 13.36 7.55 31.27
C TRP A 891 13.53 6.08 31.66
N LEU A 892 12.97 5.73 32.81
CA LEU A 892 12.85 4.36 33.31
C LEU A 892 11.45 3.85 33.00
N TYR A 893 11.36 2.69 32.37
CA TYR A 893 10.12 1.97 32.11
C TYR A 893 10.14 0.62 32.83
N ALA A 894 9.06 0.31 33.57
CA ALA A 894 8.89 -0.93 34.29
C ALA A 894 7.47 -1.49 34.17
N TYR A 895 7.33 -2.81 34.16
CA TYR A 895 6.02 -3.49 34.08
C TYR A 895 6.06 -4.89 34.71
N LEU A 896 4.90 -5.38 35.14
CA LEU A 896 4.71 -6.77 35.57
C LEU A 896 4.17 -7.60 34.41
N ARG A 897 4.70 -8.81 34.19
CA ARG A 897 4.20 -9.69 33.12
C ARG A 897 2.93 -10.43 33.49
N GLU A 898 2.77 -10.76 34.75
CA GLU A 898 1.56 -11.41 35.25
C GLU A 898 0.38 -10.42 35.32
N ASP A 899 -0.83 -10.96 35.19
CA ASP A 899 -2.05 -10.17 35.07
C ASP A 899 -2.81 -10.02 36.39
N ASP A 900 -4.04 -9.51 36.29
CA ASP A 900 -4.95 -9.30 37.41
C ASP A 900 -5.41 -10.59 38.12
N ALA A 901 -5.10 -11.78 37.59
CA ALA A 901 -5.27 -13.03 38.31
C ALA A 901 -4.15 -13.26 39.35
N ALA A 902 -2.97 -12.68 39.15
CA ALA A 902 -1.83 -12.78 40.07
C ALA A 902 -1.76 -11.58 41.03
N TRP A 903 -2.00 -10.38 40.52
CA TRP A 903 -1.80 -9.13 41.23
C TRP A 903 -3.08 -8.30 41.29
N LYS A 904 -3.38 -7.72 42.44
CA LYS A 904 -4.48 -6.77 42.63
C LYS A 904 -4.08 -5.34 42.26
N ASN A 905 -2.87 -4.94 42.63
CA ASN A 905 -2.28 -3.63 42.35
C ASN A 905 -0.76 -3.70 42.48
N ALA A 906 -0.08 -2.69 41.96
CA ALA A 906 1.36 -2.55 42.08
C ALA A 906 1.76 -1.09 42.37
N GLY A 907 2.88 -0.92 43.06
CA GLY A 907 3.51 0.35 43.35
C GLY A 907 4.96 0.36 42.86
N PHE A 908 5.43 1.51 42.41
CA PHE A 908 6.78 1.67 41.88
C PHE A 908 7.42 2.89 42.52
N THR A 909 8.43 2.67 43.34
CA THR A 909 9.15 3.71 44.05
C THR A 909 10.49 3.95 43.38
N ILE A 910 10.81 5.21 43.09
CA ILE A 910 12.11 5.65 42.56
C ILE A 910 12.69 6.67 43.52
N THR A 911 13.94 6.47 43.90
CA THR A 911 14.72 7.35 44.77
C THR A 911 15.91 7.88 43.97
N GLY A 912 15.85 9.16 43.62
CA GLY A 912 16.86 9.84 42.81
C GLY A 912 17.40 11.10 43.48
N ALA A 913 18.14 11.90 42.73
CA ALA A 913 18.68 13.19 43.20
C ALA A 913 17.58 14.19 43.59
N GLN A 914 16.38 14.05 43.00
CA GLN A 914 15.20 14.88 43.29
C GLN A 914 14.36 14.35 44.46
N GLY A 915 14.80 13.29 45.14
CA GLY A 915 14.08 12.63 46.23
C GLY A 915 13.33 11.37 45.80
N GLU A 916 12.43 10.91 46.66
CA GLU A 916 11.64 9.70 46.47
C GLU A 916 10.28 10.01 45.82
N THR A 917 9.90 9.25 44.81
CA THR A 917 8.57 9.29 44.18
C THR A 917 8.00 7.89 44.07
N THR A 918 6.76 7.69 44.51
CA THR A 918 6.02 6.43 44.33
C THR A 918 4.86 6.61 43.35
N LEU A 919 4.85 5.82 42.28
CA LEU A 919 3.73 5.64 41.36
C LEU A 919 2.91 4.44 41.80
N LYS A 920 1.59 4.46 41.54
CA LYS A 920 0.69 3.34 41.85
C LYS A 920 -0.16 3.02 40.64
N ASP A 921 -0.40 1.73 40.43
CA ASP A 921 -1.30 1.22 39.41
C ASP A 921 -2.29 0.25 40.05
N GLU A 922 -3.57 0.57 39.92
CA GLU A 922 -4.67 -0.15 40.58
C GLU A 922 -5.38 -1.14 39.64
N ALA A 923 -5.00 -1.20 38.37
CA ALA A 923 -5.60 -2.09 37.39
C ALA A 923 -4.57 -2.61 36.38
N PHE A 924 -4.75 -3.84 35.92
CA PHE A 924 -3.94 -4.39 34.85
C PHE A 924 -4.21 -3.64 33.52
N PRO A 925 -3.20 -3.29 32.71
CA PRO A 925 -1.78 -3.65 32.79
C PRO A 925 -0.97 -2.83 33.80
N PHE A 926 -0.24 -3.48 34.73
CA PHE A 926 0.55 -2.82 35.76
C PHE A 926 1.87 -2.26 35.20
N GLU A 927 1.91 -0.96 34.92
CA GLU A 927 3.01 -0.33 34.19
C GLU A 927 3.41 1.03 34.72
N PHE A 928 4.71 1.32 34.68
CA PHE A 928 5.29 2.52 35.27
C PHE A 928 6.32 3.14 34.35
N SER A 929 6.23 4.46 34.20
CA SER A 929 7.17 5.26 33.42
C SER A 929 7.56 6.50 34.21
N LYS A 930 8.86 6.78 34.32
CA LYS A 930 9.38 7.97 35.01
C LYS A 930 10.57 8.56 34.26
N ASP A 931 10.49 9.85 33.98
CA ASP A 931 11.60 10.61 33.41
C ASP A 931 12.74 10.73 34.42
N ILE A 932 13.97 10.55 33.93
CA ILE A 932 15.21 10.71 34.71
C ILE A 932 15.75 12.12 34.47
N ALA A 933 16.15 12.81 35.53
CA ALA A 933 16.53 14.20 35.42
C ALA A 933 17.83 14.36 34.61
N PRO A 934 17.96 15.40 33.76
CA PRO A 934 19.22 15.69 33.10
C PRO A 934 20.37 15.85 34.11
N GLY A 935 21.47 15.14 33.88
CA GLY A 935 22.65 15.15 34.77
C GLY A 935 22.56 14.24 36.00
N GLU A 936 21.46 13.50 36.18
CA GLU A 936 21.39 12.45 37.19
C GLU A 936 22.39 11.33 36.87
N SER A 937 23.24 10.97 37.83
CA SER A 937 24.31 9.97 37.63
C SER A 937 23.93 8.59 38.16
N SER A 938 23.01 8.52 39.12
CA SER A 938 22.49 7.28 39.67
C SER A 938 21.12 7.49 40.33
N PHE A 939 20.30 6.46 40.32
CA PHE A 939 19.03 6.39 41.06
C PHE A 939 18.80 4.95 41.53
N ALA A 940 17.94 4.77 42.52
CA ALA A 940 17.44 3.46 42.94
C ALA A 940 15.95 3.34 42.67
N PHE A 941 15.45 2.13 42.44
CA PHE A 941 14.02 1.89 42.29
C PHE A 941 13.60 0.51 42.79
N GLU A 942 12.34 0.35 43.17
CA GLU A 942 11.74 -0.92 43.57
C GLU A 942 10.28 -1.00 43.12
N ILE A 943 9.79 -2.23 42.88
CA ILE A 943 8.39 -2.52 42.56
C ILE A 943 7.82 -3.32 43.72
N ASP A 944 6.75 -2.84 44.33
CA ASP A 944 5.95 -3.58 45.30
C ASP A 944 4.64 -4.00 44.63
N ALA A 945 4.08 -5.15 45.03
CA ALA A 945 2.79 -5.58 44.49
C ALA A 945 1.94 -6.29 45.55
N THR A 946 0.63 -6.17 45.43
CA THR A 946 -0.32 -6.91 46.27
C THR A 946 -0.89 -8.07 45.46
N ARG A 947 -0.79 -9.31 45.96
CA ARG A 947 -1.40 -10.48 45.33
C ARG A 947 -2.92 -10.31 45.19
N ALA A 948 -3.52 -11.06 44.28
CA ALA A 948 -4.97 -11.09 44.10
C ALA A 948 -5.74 -11.43 45.40
N ASP A 949 -5.14 -12.19 46.32
CA ASP A 949 -5.68 -12.52 47.65
C ASP A 949 -5.52 -11.41 48.72
N GLY A 950 -4.86 -10.29 48.38
CA GLY A 950 -4.59 -9.18 49.28
C GLY A 950 -3.24 -9.22 49.99
N THR A 951 -2.41 -10.25 49.77
CA THR A 951 -1.09 -10.37 50.41
C THR A 951 -0.08 -9.38 49.79
N PRO A 952 0.52 -8.46 50.57
CA PRO A 952 1.56 -7.57 50.06
C PRO A 952 2.88 -8.32 49.86
N VAL A 953 3.55 -8.04 48.74
CA VAL A 953 4.88 -8.57 48.39
C VAL A 953 5.78 -7.39 48.06
N LYS A 954 6.87 -7.26 48.82
CA LYS A 954 7.85 -6.20 48.58
C LYS A 954 8.89 -6.61 47.55
N GLY A 955 9.27 -5.67 46.69
CA GLY A 955 10.40 -5.79 45.80
C GLY A 955 11.73 -5.60 46.53
N ALA A 956 12.82 -5.86 45.81
CA ALA A 956 14.16 -5.49 46.25
C ALA A 956 14.60 -4.22 45.50
N PRO A 957 15.23 -3.25 46.18
CA PRO A 957 15.73 -2.05 45.52
C PRO A 957 16.85 -2.38 44.54
N VAL A 958 16.78 -1.79 43.36
CA VAL A 958 17.79 -1.87 42.30
C VAL A 958 18.42 -0.50 42.11
N SER A 959 19.74 -0.44 42.24
CA SER A 959 20.50 0.78 41.97
C SER A 959 21.03 0.79 40.55
N ILE A 960 20.78 1.87 39.83
CA ILE A 960 21.27 2.12 38.47
C ILE A 960 22.32 3.22 38.53
N SER A 961 23.44 2.98 37.86
CA SER A 961 24.39 4.03 37.51
C SER A 961 24.31 4.29 36.01
N LEU A 962 24.15 5.55 35.62
CA LEU A 962 24.05 5.98 34.23
C LEU A 962 25.44 6.19 33.57
N HIS A 963 26.53 6.08 34.35
CA HIS A 963 27.89 6.40 33.92
C HIS A 963 28.93 5.36 34.36
#